data_AF-A0A8S9KWC2-F1
#
_entry.id   AF-A0A8S9KWC2-F1
#
_cell.length_a   1.000
_cell.length_b   1.000
_cell.length_c   1.000
_cell.angle_alpha   90.00
_cell.angle_beta   90.00
_cell.angle_gamma   90.00
#
_symmetry.space_group_name_H-M   'P 1'
#
loop_
_entity.id
_entity.type
_entity.pdbx_description
1 polymer ?
#
loop_
_entity_poly.entity_id
_entity_poly.type
_entity_poly.pdbx_seq_one_letter_code
_entity_poly.pdbx_strand_id
1 'polypeptide(L)'
;MATSVDNRHYPSLTSAMNAGVVRSFKPPPVPSRSFDSHRHQNVQTVVRENENTDGYDSSDDEDESHNRNVSYYMTMVHKSNSDLEPSILDSRDESTADNWIHRNSSMVRLTGKHPFNAEAPLPRLMHHGFITPVPLHYVRNHGPVPKADWSEWTIEVTGLVKRPVILTMEQLISEFPSREFPVTLVCAGNRRKEQNMVKQTIGFNWGSAGVSTSLWKGVPLSEILRRCGVYSRRGGALNVCFEGAEDLPGGVGSKYGTSIKKEMAMDPARDIILAYMQNGELLTPDHGFPVRIIVPGFIGGRMVKWLKRIIVTPQESDSYYHYKDNRVLPSLVDAELANAEAWWYKPEYIINELNINSVITTPGHEEILPINAFTTQKPYTLRGYAYSGGGKKVTRVEVTLDGGETWSVCELDHQEKPNKYGKFWCWCFWSLDVEVLDLLSAKDVAVRAWDESFNTQPDKLIWNLMGMMNNCWFRIRTNVCKPHRGEIGIVFEHPTRPGNQSGGWMAKERQLEISSESNPTLKKSVSSPFMNTSSKMFRFALPSEDQQLGLPVGKHIFLCANINDKLCLRAYTPTSTVDAVGHIDLVVKVYFKDVHPRFPNGGLMSQHLDSLSIGAVLDIKGPLGHIEYKGKGNFMVNGKPKFAKKLAMLAGGTGITPIYQKPPRSGSLAGAAELKKLPPPRNFIGDARAMGASASRNTQTLN
;
A
#
# COMPACT_ATOMS: atom_id res chain seq x y z
N MET A 1 13.44 6.91 40.39
CA MET A 1 12.48 8.03 40.47
C MET A 1 11.26 7.65 39.64
N ALA A 2 10.24 7.08 40.27
CA ALA A 2 8.96 6.73 39.63
C ALA A 2 7.84 7.29 40.52
N THR A 3 6.82 7.91 39.93
CA THR A 3 5.65 8.44 40.63
C THR A 3 4.42 7.61 40.30
N SER A 4 3.72 7.18 41.36
CA SER A 4 2.49 6.39 41.37
C SER A 4 1.26 7.31 41.32
N VAL A 5 0.15 6.81 40.75
CA VAL A 5 -1.21 7.30 41.00
C VAL A 5 -2.10 6.06 41.13
N ASP A 6 -2.78 5.89 42.26
CA ASP A 6 -3.82 4.88 42.46
C ASP A 6 -4.98 5.50 43.25
N ASN A 7 -6.21 5.15 42.86
CA ASN A 7 -7.31 4.91 43.79
C ASN A 7 -8.36 4.02 43.11
N ARG A 8 -8.55 2.83 43.70
CA ARG A 8 -9.50 1.78 43.31
C ARG A 8 -10.88 2.03 43.92
N HIS A 9 -11.89 1.26 43.50
CA HIS A 9 -12.70 0.39 44.37
C HIS A 9 -13.47 -0.65 43.53
N TYR A 10 -13.49 -1.91 43.99
CA TYR A 10 -14.31 -3.06 43.53
C TYR A 10 -14.75 -3.84 44.78
N PRO A 11 -15.90 -4.51 44.75
CA PRO A 11 -16.05 -5.86 45.32
C PRO A 11 -16.54 -6.86 44.23
N SER A 12 -15.81 -7.95 43.95
CA SER A 12 -15.97 -9.33 44.50
C SER A 12 -17.29 -9.99 44.01
N LEU A 13 -17.42 -11.20 43.47
CA LEU A 13 -16.74 -12.49 43.64
C LEU A 13 -17.23 -13.52 42.57
N THR A 14 -16.35 -14.48 42.24
CA THR A 14 -16.55 -15.92 41.88
C THR A 14 -17.30 -16.40 40.61
N SER A 15 -16.48 -16.91 39.68
CA SER A 15 -16.35 -18.31 39.19
C SER A 15 -17.58 -19.23 39.12
N ALA A 16 -17.88 -19.73 37.91
CA ALA A 16 -18.29 -21.11 37.67
C ALA A 16 -17.97 -21.54 36.22
N MET A 17 -17.09 -22.54 36.08
CA MET A 17 -16.99 -23.40 34.90
C MET A 17 -18.15 -24.42 34.92
N ASN A 18 -18.79 -24.69 33.78
CA ASN A 18 -19.02 -26.03 33.21
C ASN A 18 -20.07 -26.05 32.10
N ALA A 19 -19.91 -27.07 31.24
CA ALA A 19 -20.86 -27.64 30.27
C ALA A 19 -20.89 -27.02 28.87
N GLY A 20 -20.23 -27.72 27.93
CA GLY A 20 -20.46 -27.58 26.50
C GLY A 20 -21.72 -28.31 26.05
N VAL A 21 -22.33 -27.82 24.97
CA VAL A 21 -23.22 -28.60 24.10
C VAL A 21 -23.09 -28.05 22.67
N VAL A 22 -22.66 -28.90 21.74
CA VAL A 22 -22.73 -28.71 20.29
C VAL A 22 -24.18 -28.97 19.85
N ARG A 23 -24.80 -28.07 19.06
CA ARG A 23 -26.07 -28.34 18.37
C ARG A 23 -25.98 -28.00 16.88
N SER A 24 -26.26 -29.01 16.07
CA SER A 24 -26.39 -28.94 14.61
C SER A 24 -27.74 -28.36 14.21
N PHE A 25 -27.75 -27.39 13.29
CA PHE A 25 -28.95 -26.81 12.69
C PHE A 25 -29.40 -27.65 11.47
N LYS A 26 -30.68 -28.05 11.45
CA LYS A 26 -31.37 -28.59 10.26
C LYS A 26 -32.33 -27.52 9.70
N PRO A 27 -32.47 -27.38 8.37
CA PRO A 27 -33.39 -26.44 7.75
C PRO A 27 -34.85 -26.97 7.68
N PRO A 28 -35.86 -26.07 7.58
CA PRO A 28 -37.28 -26.43 7.51
C PRO A 28 -37.74 -26.81 6.09
N PRO A 29 -38.90 -27.48 5.93
CA PRO A 29 -39.33 -28.10 4.67
C PRO A 29 -40.12 -27.14 3.75
N VAL A 30 -39.98 -27.37 2.44
CA VAL A 30 -40.71 -26.72 1.34
C VAL A 30 -42.05 -27.42 1.11
N PRO A 31 -43.18 -26.71 0.88
CA PRO A 31 -44.45 -27.33 0.59
C PRO A 31 -44.61 -27.67 -0.90
N SER A 32 -45.03 -28.91 -1.17
CA SER A 32 -45.51 -29.38 -2.46
C SER A 32 -46.88 -28.78 -2.78
N ARG A 33 -47.10 -28.37 -4.03
CA ARG A 33 -48.44 -28.16 -4.59
C ARG A 33 -48.59 -28.98 -5.87
N SER A 34 -49.72 -29.67 -5.89
CA SER A 34 -50.19 -30.66 -6.84
C SER A 34 -50.59 -30.05 -8.18
N PHE A 35 -50.47 -30.91 -9.19
CA PHE A 35 -51.05 -30.82 -10.51
C PHE A 35 -52.53 -30.42 -10.49
N ASP A 36 -52.92 -29.58 -11.44
CA ASP A 36 -54.27 -29.61 -11.99
C ASP A 36 -54.22 -29.38 -13.50
N SER A 37 -55.00 -30.19 -14.22
CA SER A 37 -54.91 -30.42 -15.65
C SER A 37 -56.20 -29.98 -16.33
N HIS A 38 -56.17 -28.97 -17.20
CA HIS A 38 -57.23 -28.76 -18.19
C HIS A 38 -56.73 -28.06 -19.47
N ARG A 39 -56.40 -28.91 -20.45
CA ARG A 39 -56.73 -28.89 -21.89
C ARG A 39 -57.39 -27.62 -22.48
N HIS A 40 -56.74 -27.01 -23.48
CA HIS A 40 -57.36 -26.61 -24.76
C HIS A 40 -56.32 -26.51 -25.89
N GLN A 41 -56.76 -26.87 -27.10
CA GLN A 41 -55.99 -27.22 -28.30
C GLN A 41 -55.69 -26.03 -29.23
N ASN A 42 -54.86 -26.33 -30.25
CA ASN A 42 -54.68 -25.72 -31.58
C ASN A 42 -53.50 -24.71 -31.68
N VAL A 43 -52.57 -24.76 -32.64
CA VAL A 43 -52.41 -25.46 -33.94
C VAL A 43 -50.91 -25.52 -34.30
N GLN A 44 -50.56 -26.53 -35.09
CA GLN A 44 -49.25 -26.90 -35.65
C GLN A 44 -48.53 -25.80 -36.45
N THR A 45 -47.20 -25.76 -36.35
CA THR A 45 -46.32 -25.75 -37.55
C THR A 45 -45.09 -26.60 -37.30
N VAL A 46 -44.84 -27.51 -38.23
CA VAL A 46 -43.85 -28.59 -38.21
C VAL A 46 -42.50 -28.08 -38.74
N VAL A 47 -41.41 -28.29 -38.01
CA VAL A 47 -40.05 -28.40 -38.58
C VAL A 47 -39.41 -29.65 -37.99
N ARG A 48 -38.94 -30.53 -38.88
CA ARG A 48 -38.41 -31.86 -38.60
C ARG A 48 -37.10 -31.80 -37.82
N GLU A 49 -37.07 -32.46 -36.66
CA GLU A 49 -35.86 -32.92 -35.97
C GLU A 49 -35.37 -34.22 -36.63
N ASN A 50 -34.05 -34.30 -36.83
CA ASN A 50 -33.34 -35.57 -37.01
C ASN A 50 -32.72 -35.93 -35.66
N GLU A 51 -33.21 -37.01 -35.07
CA GLU A 51 -32.63 -37.66 -33.90
C GLU A 51 -31.29 -38.31 -34.28
N ASN A 52 -30.25 -38.00 -33.52
CA ASN A 52 -29.32 -38.99 -33.01
C ASN A 52 -28.80 -38.49 -31.66
N THR A 53 -29.24 -39.19 -30.63
CA THR A 53 -28.95 -39.03 -29.21
C THR A 53 -27.50 -39.35 -28.89
N ASP A 54 -26.88 -38.56 -28.00
CA ASP A 54 -26.30 -39.06 -26.75
C ASP A 54 -25.93 -37.89 -25.80
N GLY A 55 -26.79 -37.72 -24.78
CA GLY A 55 -26.59 -37.22 -23.42
C GLY A 55 -25.65 -36.05 -23.14
N TYR A 56 -26.23 -34.89 -22.78
CA TYR A 56 -25.87 -34.07 -21.60
C TYR A 56 -27.00 -33.04 -21.39
N ASP A 57 -28.02 -33.41 -20.62
CA ASP A 57 -29.11 -32.51 -20.24
C ASP A 57 -28.76 -31.82 -18.91
N SER A 58 -28.18 -30.63 -19.01
CA SER A 58 -27.96 -29.66 -17.90
C SER A 58 -27.60 -28.26 -18.42
N SER A 59 -27.99 -27.88 -19.64
CA SER A 59 -27.63 -26.57 -20.23
C SER A 59 -28.62 -25.44 -19.91
N ASP A 60 -29.89 -25.77 -19.68
CA ASP A 60 -30.94 -24.75 -19.75
C ASP A 60 -30.96 -23.80 -18.54
N ASP A 61 -30.59 -24.29 -17.35
CA ASP A 61 -30.51 -23.45 -16.15
C ASP A 61 -29.24 -22.56 -16.12
N GLU A 62 -28.13 -23.00 -16.74
CA GLU A 62 -26.88 -22.24 -16.75
C GLU A 62 -26.94 -21.04 -17.70
N ASP A 63 -27.48 -21.22 -18.91
CA ASP A 63 -27.61 -20.16 -19.91
C ASP A 63 -28.59 -19.05 -19.48
N GLU A 64 -29.69 -19.40 -18.81
CA GLU A 64 -30.58 -18.40 -18.21
C GLU A 64 -29.88 -17.57 -17.12
N SER A 65 -29.10 -18.21 -16.25
CA SER A 65 -28.38 -17.52 -15.17
C SER A 65 -27.27 -16.60 -15.71
N HIS A 66 -26.58 -17.03 -16.78
CA HIS A 66 -25.54 -16.26 -17.44
C HIS A 66 -26.12 -15.01 -18.12
N ASN A 67 -27.23 -15.18 -18.87
CA ASN A 67 -27.93 -14.09 -19.55
C ASN A 67 -28.48 -13.03 -18.58
N ARG A 68 -29.01 -13.45 -17.41
CA ARG A 68 -29.47 -12.50 -16.38
C ARG A 68 -28.33 -11.67 -15.79
N ASN A 69 -27.14 -12.26 -15.60
CA ASN A 69 -25.98 -11.51 -15.08
C ASN A 69 -25.43 -10.51 -16.13
N VAL A 70 -25.40 -10.88 -17.41
CA VAL A 70 -24.98 -9.96 -18.49
C VAL A 70 -25.91 -8.75 -18.56
N SER A 71 -27.23 -8.96 -18.51
CA SER A 71 -28.22 -7.87 -18.49
C SER A 71 -28.02 -6.90 -17.31
N TYR A 72 -27.66 -7.44 -16.13
CA TYR A 72 -27.34 -6.64 -14.95
C TYR A 72 -26.12 -5.73 -15.18
N TYR A 73 -25.01 -6.25 -15.72
CA TYR A 73 -23.83 -5.45 -16.01
C TYR A 73 -24.07 -4.45 -17.14
N MET A 74 -24.85 -4.80 -18.16
CA MET A 74 -25.21 -3.86 -19.22
C MET A 74 -26.01 -2.66 -18.70
N THR A 75 -26.85 -2.86 -17.69
CA THR A 75 -27.54 -1.74 -17.01
C THR A 75 -26.52 -0.77 -16.39
N MET A 76 -25.44 -1.29 -15.78
CA MET A 76 -24.35 -0.45 -15.27
C MET A 76 -23.58 0.24 -16.39
N VAL A 77 -23.33 -0.44 -17.51
CA VAL A 77 -22.69 0.14 -18.70
C VAL A 77 -23.47 1.35 -19.21
N HIS A 78 -24.78 1.19 -19.41
CA HIS A 78 -25.63 2.28 -19.91
C HIS A 78 -25.63 3.48 -18.98
N LYS A 79 -25.75 3.25 -17.66
CA LYS A 79 -25.66 4.31 -16.65
C LYS A 79 -24.28 4.99 -16.64
N SER A 80 -23.21 4.22 -16.69
CA SER A 80 -21.85 4.75 -16.71
C SER A 80 -21.57 5.61 -17.94
N ASN A 81 -22.13 5.23 -19.10
CA ASN A 81 -21.99 5.98 -20.34
C ASN A 81 -22.88 7.24 -20.38
N SER A 82 -24.07 7.23 -19.77
CA SER A 82 -24.94 8.42 -19.75
C SER A 82 -24.35 9.59 -18.98
N ASP A 83 -23.51 9.30 -17.99
CA ASP A 83 -22.94 10.28 -17.07
C ASP A 83 -21.54 10.76 -17.51
N LEU A 84 -21.09 10.36 -18.72
CA LEU A 84 -19.74 10.60 -19.22
C LEU A 84 -19.74 11.56 -20.41
N GLU A 85 -18.85 12.55 -20.40
CA GLU A 85 -18.64 13.38 -21.58
C GLU A 85 -18.08 12.57 -22.76
N PRO A 86 -18.43 12.95 -24.00
CA PRO A 86 -17.91 12.30 -25.18
C PRO A 86 -16.38 12.44 -25.27
N SER A 87 -15.73 11.41 -25.82
CA SER A 87 -14.32 11.47 -26.19
C SER A 87 -14.10 12.46 -27.34
N ILE A 88 -12.99 13.20 -27.27
CA ILE A 88 -12.66 14.26 -28.24
C ILE A 88 -11.35 13.94 -28.95
N LEU A 89 -11.14 14.53 -30.13
CA LEU A 89 -9.78 14.69 -30.66
C LEU A 89 -9.07 15.70 -29.77
N ASP A 90 -8.11 15.20 -28.99
CA ASP A 90 -7.37 15.99 -28.03
C ASP A 90 -6.24 16.74 -28.74
N SER A 91 -6.16 18.06 -28.57
CA SER A 91 -5.12 18.87 -29.22
C SER A 91 -3.69 18.44 -28.85
N ARG A 92 -3.53 17.73 -27.72
CA ARG A 92 -2.24 17.14 -27.32
C ARG A 92 -1.78 16.02 -28.27
N ASP A 93 -2.70 15.40 -29.01
CA ASP A 93 -2.43 14.30 -29.94
C ASP A 93 -2.21 14.73 -31.40
N GLU A 94 -2.56 15.97 -31.78
CA GLU A 94 -2.49 16.49 -33.17
C GLU A 94 -1.15 16.20 -33.86
N SER A 95 -0.06 16.35 -33.13
CA SER A 95 1.31 16.15 -33.62
C SER A 95 1.86 14.74 -33.40
N THR A 96 1.00 13.75 -33.20
CA THR A 96 1.37 12.35 -32.91
C THR A 96 0.81 11.40 -33.97
N ALA A 97 1.31 10.16 -34.01
CA ALA A 97 0.76 9.12 -34.89
C ALA A 97 -0.70 8.74 -34.55
N ASP A 98 -1.15 9.10 -33.34
CA ASP A 98 -2.47 8.77 -32.80
C ASP A 98 -3.48 9.93 -32.94
N ASN A 99 -3.20 10.95 -33.77
CA ASN A 99 -4.03 12.16 -33.91
C ASN A 99 -5.48 11.95 -34.39
N TRP A 100 -5.82 10.72 -34.76
CA TRP A 100 -7.12 10.30 -35.26
C TRP A 100 -8.00 9.63 -34.17
N ILE A 101 -7.45 9.43 -32.97
CA ILE A 101 -8.13 8.71 -31.88
C ILE A 101 -8.80 9.71 -30.96
N HIS A 102 -10.10 9.53 -30.74
CA HIS A 102 -10.83 10.27 -29.72
C HIS A 102 -10.51 9.73 -28.32
N ARG A 103 -10.09 10.60 -27.40
CA ARG A 103 -9.76 10.26 -26.01
C ARG A 103 -10.53 11.16 -25.06
N ASN A 104 -10.85 10.63 -23.88
CA ASN A 104 -11.46 11.43 -22.83
C ASN A 104 -10.42 12.42 -22.26
N SER A 105 -10.78 13.71 -22.23
CA SER A 105 -9.85 14.79 -21.85
C SER A 105 -9.44 14.75 -20.38
N SER A 106 -10.25 14.13 -19.52
CA SER A 106 -9.99 14.02 -18.08
C SER A 106 -8.93 12.96 -17.72
N MET A 107 -8.57 12.10 -18.66
CA MET A 107 -7.52 11.09 -18.47
C MET A 107 -6.19 11.74 -18.13
N VAL A 108 -5.51 11.21 -17.11
CA VAL A 108 -4.20 11.69 -16.68
C VAL A 108 -3.11 11.04 -17.51
N ARG A 109 -2.47 11.80 -18.40
CA ARG A 109 -1.33 11.34 -19.21
C ARG A 109 -0.07 11.13 -18.35
N LEU A 110 0.56 9.97 -18.49
CA LEU A 110 1.69 9.52 -17.65
C LEU A 110 3.04 9.58 -18.36
N THR A 111 3.05 9.65 -19.69
CA THR A 111 4.24 9.65 -20.55
C THR A 111 4.29 10.86 -21.47
N GLY A 112 3.64 11.97 -21.08
CA GLY A 112 3.52 13.16 -21.92
C GLY A 112 2.53 12.95 -23.07
N LYS A 113 2.90 13.34 -24.29
CA LYS A 113 2.02 13.25 -25.47
C LYS A 113 1.91 11.81 -25.99
N HIS A 114 3.04 11.15 -26.24
CA HIS A 114 3.11 9.87 -26.94
C HIS A 114 4.35 9.05 -26.49
N PRO A 115 4.29 7.71 -26.39
CA PRO A 115 3.11 6.86 -26.57
C PRO A 115 2.06 7.11 -25.48
N PHE A 116 0.79 6.88 -25.79
CA PHE A 116 -0.29 7.20 -24.86
C PHE A 116 -0.34 6.19 -23.70
N ASN A 117 -0.03 6.67 -22.50
CA ASN A 117 -0.23 5.96 -21.26
C ASN A 117 -1.01 6.86 -20.32
N ALA A 118 -2.16 6.39 -19.84
CA ALA A 118 -3.05 7.21 -19.04
C ALA A 118 -3.85 6.38 -18.04
N GLU A 119 -4.17 7.00 -16.92
CA GLU A 119 -5.14 6.49 -15.94
C GLU A 119 -6.26 7.50 -15.71
N ALA A 120 -7.44 7.01 -15.32
CA ALA A 120 -8.53 7.88 -14.92
C ALA A 120 -8.18 8.59 -13.59
N PRO A 121 -8.68 9.82 -13.36
CA PRO A 121 -8.68 10.40 -12.04
C PRO A 121 -9.37 9.45 -11.05
N LEU A 122 -8.69 9.08 -9.95
CA LEU A 122 -9.19 8.05 -9.02
C LEU A 122 -10.63 8.32 -8.51
N PRO A 123 -11.01 9.55 -8.09
CA PRO A 123 -12.40 9.81 -7.67
C PRO A 123 -13.41 9.57 -8.79
N ARG A 124 -13.01 9.86 -10.03
CA ARG A 124 -13.85 9.67 -11.21
C ARG A 124 -14.00 8.20 -11.56
N LEU A 125 -12.92 7.43 -11.50
CA LEU A 125 -12.95 5.97 -11.66
C LEU A 125 -13.95 5.36 -10.67
N MET A 126 -13.87 5.75 -9.40
CA MET A 126 -14.72 5.21 -8.34
C MET A 126 -16.17 5.69 -8.43
N HIS A 127 -16.43 6.87 -8.98
CA HIS A 127 -17.78 7.38 -9.21
C HIS A 127 -18.61 6.45 -10.12
N HIS A 128 -17.98 5.84 -11.13
CA HIS A 128 -18.65 4.92 -12.05
C HIS A 128 -18.82 3.50 -11.49
N GLY A 129 -18.24 3.20 -10.32
CA GLY A 129 -18.45 1.93 -9.63
C GLY A 129 -17.86 0.72 -10.37
N PHE A 130 -18.61 -0.38 -10.38
CA PHE A 130 -18.07 -1.71 -10.70
C PHE A 130 -17.59 -1.86 -12.15
N ILE A 131 -18.31 -1.28 -13.11
CA ILE A 131 -17.94 -1.28 -14.53
C ILE A 131 -17.43 0.10 -14.93
N THR A 132 -16.16 0.17 -15.30
CA THR A 132 -15.50 1.37 -15.81
C THR A 132 -15.97 1.65 -17.24
N PRO A 133 -16.47 2.87 -17.54
CA PRO A 133 -16.75 3.28 -18.90
C PRO A 133 -15.49 3.23 -19.76
N VAL A 134 -15.62 2.81 -21.02
CA VAL A 134 -14.48 2.59 -21.93
C VAL A 134 -13.58 3.82 -22.04
N PRO A 135 -14.08 5.07 -22.17
CA PRO A 135 -13.21 6.23 -22.27
C PRO A 135 -12.39 6.55 -21.01
N LEU A 136 -12.73 5.96 -19.86
CA LEU A 136 -11.97 6.07 -18.60
C LEU A 136 -11.16 4.81 -18.28
N HIS A 137 -11.25 3.77 -19.10
CA HIS A 137 -10.45 2.57 -18.91
C HIS A 137 -8.97 2.92 -19.12
N TYR A 138 -8.09 2.52 -18.20
CA TYR A 138 -6.69 2.90 -18.28
C TYR A 138 -6.05 2.43 -19.60
N VAL A 139 -5.17 3.25 -20.17
CA VAL A 139 -4.46 2.92 -21.40
C VAL A 139 -2.98 2.75 -21.13
N ARG A 140 -2.42 1.64 -21.62
CA ARG A 140 -0.98 1.43 -21.71
C ARG A 140 -0.65 1.05 -23.15
N ASN A 141 0.01 1.96 -23.87
CA ASN A 141 0.59 1.71 -25.19
C ASN A 141 2.12 1.80 -25.11
N HIS A 142 2.81 0.85 -25.75
CA HIS A 142 4.27 0.88 -25.87
C HIS A 142 4.73 1.72 -27.08
N GLY A 143 3.85 1.94 -28.05
CA GLY A 143 4.09 2.74 -29.24
C GLY A 143 2.79 3.28 -29.86
N PRO A 144 2.83 3.59 -31.17
CA PRO A 144 1.66 4.02 -31.94
C PRO A 144 0.56 2.98 -32.01
N VAL A 145 -0.68 3.45 -32.01
CA VAL A 145 -1.86 2.60 -32.20
C VAL A 145 -2.01 2.26 -33.69
N PRO A 146 -2.06 0.97 -34.07
CA PRO A 146 -2.33 0.57 -35.46
C PRO A 146 -3.71 1.07 -35.93
N LYS A 147 -3.76 1.61 -37.15
CA LYS A 147 -5.02 1.88 -37.85
C LYS A 147 -5.55 0.58 -38.44
N ALA A 148 -6.32 -0.15 -37.64
CA ALA A 148 -6.91 -1.41 -38.05
C ALA A 148 -8.25 -1.23 -38.78
N ASP A 149 -8.55 -2.16 -39.68
CA ASP A 149 -9.85 -2.29 -40.37
C ASP A 149 -10.44 -3.67 -40.05
N TRP A 150 -11.73 -3.76 -39.77
CA TRP A 150 -12.38 -5.01 -39.37
C TRP A 150 -12.35 -6.08 -40.47
N SER A 151 -12.67 -5.71 -41.70
CA SER A 151 -12.78 -6.63 -42.84
C SER A 151 -11.42 -7.15 -43.31
N GLU A 152 -10.36 -6.36 -43.17
CA GLU A 152 -9.01 -6.73 -43.59
C GLU A 152 -8.21 -7.44 -42.47
N TRP A 153 -8.68 -7.40 -41.22
CA TRP A 153 -7.92 -7.97 -40.11
C TRP A 153 -7.99 -9.49 -40.08
N THR A 154 -6.81 -10.08 -39.90
CA THR A 154 -6.61 -11.52 -39.81
C THR A 154 -5.75 -11.91 -38.63
N ILE A 155 -6.00 -13.11 -38.09
CA ILE A 155 -5.24 -13.70 -36.98
C ILE A 155 -4.67 -15.04 -37.46
N GLU A 156 -3.34 -15.18 -37.45
CA GLU A 156 -2.66 -16.42 -37.76
C GLU A 156 -2.56 -17.30 -36.51
N VAL A 157 -2.97 -18.57 -36.59
CA VAL A 157 -2.73 -19.60 -35.57
C VAL A 157 -1.81 -20.66 -36.15
N THR A 158 -0.60 -20.80 -35.58
CA THR A 158 0.48 -21.57 -36.19
C THR A 158 1.42 -22.22 -35.15
N GLY A 159 2.55 -22.77 -35.60
CA GLY A 159 3.54 -23.46 -34.80
C GLY A 159 3.19 -24.93 -34.57
N LEU A 160 3.26 -25.39 -33.32
CA LEU A 160 2.96 -26.76 -32.92
C LEU A 160 1.45 -27.03 -32.84
N VAL A 161 0.80 -26.96 -34.00
CA VAL A 161 -0.60 -27.34 -34.23
C VAL A 161 -0.70 -28.25 -35.46
N LYS A 162 -1.71 -29.11 -35.52
CA LYS A 162 -1.92 -30.02 -36.67
C LYS A 162 -2.50 -29.30 -37.90
N ARG A 163 -3.31 -28.28 -37.66
CA ARG A 163 -4.06 -27.54 -38.69
C ARG A 163 -3.86 -26.03 -38.46
N PRO A 164 -2.75 -25.44 -38.92
CA PRO A 164 -2.58 -24.00 -38.91
C PRO A 164 -3.70 -23.31 -39.70
N VAL A 165 -4.10 -22.12 -39.27
CA VAL A 165 -5.21 -21.37 -39.89
C VAL A 165 -4.93 -19.87 -39.84
N ILE A 166 -5.47 -19.14 -40.81
CA ILE A 166 -5.59 -17.68 -40.77
C ILE A 166 -7.08 -17.38 -40.69
N LEU A 167 -7.53 -16.75 -39.61
CA LEU A 167 -8.92 -16.41 -39.38
C LEU A 167 -9.16 -14.94 -39.69
N THR A 168 -10.17 -14.62 -40.49
CA THR A 168 -10.71 -13.25 -40.56
C THR A 168 -11.53 -12.94 -39.31
N MET A 169 -11.84 -11.67 -39.07
CA MET A 169 -12.75 -11.30 -37.98
C MET A 169 -14.15 -11.91 -38.15
N GLU A 170 -14.66 -12.01 -39.39
CA GLU A 170 -15.95 -12.64 -39.70
C GLU A 170 -15.94 -14.13 -39.32
N GLN A 171 -14.88 -14.86 -39.69
CA GLN A 171 -14.73 -16.27 -39.34
C GLN A 171 -14.60 -16.46 -37.83
N LEU A 172 -13.87 -15.56 -37.15
CA LEU A 172 -13.72 -15.62 -35.70
C LEU A 172 -15.08 -15.56 -35.00
N ILE A 173 -15.96 -14.63 -35.40
CA ILE A 173 -17.24 -14.44 -34.71
C ILE A 173 -18.35 -15.40 -35.15
N SER A 174 -18.26 -15.95 -36.37
CA SER A 174 -19.30 -16.84 -36.93
C SER A 174 -19.01 -18.32 -36.71
N GLU A 175 -17.75 -18.73 -36.69
CA GLU A 175 -17.37 -20.14 -36.59
C GLU A 175 -17.16 -20.63 -35.13
N PHE A 176 -17.13 -19.72 -34.17
CA PHE A 176 -16.81 -20.05 -32.77
C PHE A 176 -17.84 -19.49 -31.77
N PRO A 177 -18.12 -20.21 -30.67
CA PRO A 177 -18.95 -19.69 -29.59
C PRO A 177 -18.25 -18.51 -28.90
N SER A 178 -19.03 -17.50 -28.53
CA SER A 178 -18.55 -16.36 -27.74
C SER A 178 -18.97 -16.48 -26.28
N ARG A 179 -18.23 -15.81 -25.40
CA ARG A 179 -18.56 -15.65 -23.97
C ARG A 179 -18.47 -14.19 -23.60
N GLU A 180 -19.29 -13.77 -22.64
CA GLU A 180 -19.36 -12.39 -22.18
C GLU A 180 -19.38 -12.32 -20.64
N PHE A 181 -18.37 -11.70 -20.03
CA PHE A 181 -18.23 -11.63 -18.57
C PHE A 181 -17.31 -10.48 -18.15
N PRO A 182 -17.46 -9.95 -16.93
CA PRO A 182 -16.65 -8.84 -16.47
C PRO A 182 -15.23 -9.31 -16.10
N VAL A 183 -14.23 -8.48 -16.37
CA VAL A 183 -12.83 -8.74 -15.99
C VAL A 183 -12.18 -7.43 -15.55
N THR A 184 -11.50 -7.46 -14.42
CA THR A 184 -10.62 -6.36 -13.99
C THR A 184 -9.26 -6.52 -14.63
N LEU A 185 -8.85 -5.51 -15.41
CA LEU A 185 -7.50 -5.38 -15.93
C LEU A 185 -6.69 -4.51 -14.97
N VAL A 186 -5.45 -4.90 -14.73
CA VAL A 186 -4.50 -4.14 -13.89
C VAL A 186 -3.15 -4.06 -14.59
N CYS A 187 -2.59 -2.85 -14.67
CA CYS A 187 -1.22 -2.68 -15.15
C CYS A 187 -0.24 -3.22 -14.08
N ALA A 188 0.79 -3.97 -14.49
CA ALA A 188 1.87 -4.36 -13.58
C ALA A 188 2.54 -3.16 -12.88
N GLY A 189 2.48 -1.97 -13.51
CA GLY A 189 2.97 -0.72 -12.97
C GLY A 189 2.02 0.02 -12.03
N ASN A 190 0.81 -0.48 -11.74
CA ASN A 190 -0.10 0.19 -10.81
C ASN A 190 0.61 0.48 -9.48
N ARG A 191 0.40 1.69 -8.93
CA ARG A 191 1.09 2.22 -7.73
C ARG A 191 2.62 2.38 -7.86
N ARG A 192 3.17 2.45 -9.08
CA ARG A 192 4.63 2.63 -9.30
C ARG A 192 5.18 3.93 -8.70
N LYS A 193 4.41 5.03 -8.73
CA LYS A 193 4.92 6.32 -8.25
C LYS A 193 5.35 6.27 -6.77
N GLU A 194 4.68 5.48 -5.95
CA GLU A 194 5.09 5.24 -4.56
C GLU A 194 6.52 4.68 -4.47
N GLN A 195 6.90 3.75 -5.35
CA GLN A 195 8.28 3.26 -5.40
C GLN A 195 9.24 4.34 -5.89
N ASN A 196 8.87 5.12 -6.91
CA ASN A 196 9.68 6.23 -7.44
C ASN A 196 9.91 7.35 -6.41
N MET A 197 9.03 7.48 -5.42
CA MET A 197 9.24 8.41 -4.31
C MET A 197 10.33 7.96 -3.34
N VAL A 198 10.54 6.64 -3.20
CA VAL A 198 11.61 6.06 -2.37
C VAL A 198 12.93 6.02 -3.14
N LYS A 199 12.90 5.45 -4.34
CA LYS A 199 14.06 5.37 -5.24
C LYS A 199 13.56 5.31 -6.68
N GLN A 200 14.12 6.16 -7.55
CA GLN A 200 13.72 6.21 -8.95
C GLN A 200 13.92 4.84 -9.63
N THR A 201 12.82 4.30 -10.17
CA THR A 201 12.77 3.09 -10.99
C THR A 201 12.94 3.47 -12.47
N ILE A 202 13.07 2.49 -13.35
CA ILE A 202 13.11 2.73 -14.81
C ILE A 202 11.73 2.99 -15.43
N GLY A 203 10.66 2.90 -14.65
CA GLY A 203 9.29 3.08 -15.12
C GLY A 203 8.69 4.45 -14.80
N PHE A 204 7.74 4.88 -15.63
CA PHE A 204 6.97 6.12 -15.43
C PHE A 204 5.93 5.99 -14.30
N ASN A 205 5.45 7.14 -13.84
CA ASN A 205 4.67 7.30 -12.60
C ASN A 205 3.17 6.96 -12.76
N TRP A 206 2.78 5.72 -12.51
CA TRP A 206 1.36 5.40 -12.23
C TRP A 206 0.99 5.79 -10.79
N GLY A 207 -0.19 6.36 -10.63
CA GLY A 207 -0.91 6.41 -9.36
C GLY A 207 -1.58 5.07 -9.05
N SER A 208 -2.69 5.12 -8.33
CA SER A 208 -3.47 3.95 -7.92
C SER A 208 -4.67 3.67 -8.83
N ALA A 209 -4.75 4.26 -10.03
CA ALA A 209 -5.83 4.05 -10.99
C ALA A 209 -5.35 3.32 -12.26
N GLY A 210 -4.20 2.63 -12.20
CA GLY A 210 -3.75 1.68 -13.23
C GLY A 210 -4.55 0.37 -13.24
N VAL A 211 -5.87 0.47 -13.05
CA VAL A 211 -6.85 -0.61 -12.90
C VAL A 211 -8.19 -0.16 -13.49
N SER A 212 -8.90 -1.06 -14.17
CA SER A 212 -10.24 -0.80 -14.71
C SER A 212 -10.97 -2.11 -14.94
N THR A 213 -12.30 -2.10 -14.84
CA THR A 213 -13.13 -3.29 -15.02
C THR A 213 -14.10 -3.06 -16.16
N SER A 214 -14.21 -4.02 -17.07
CA SER A 214 -15.15 -3.94 -18.20
C SER A 214 -15.79 -5.30 -18.42
N LEU A 215 -16.97 -5.28 -19.05
CA LEU A 215 -17.59 -6.46 -19.62
C LEU A 215 -16.90 -6.77 -20.94
N TRP A 216 -16.33 -7.97 -21.09
CA TRP A 216 -15.61 -8.35 -22.30
C TRP A 216 -16.35 -9.47 -23.01
N LYS A 217 -16.51 -9.34 -24.32
CA LYS A 217 -17.07 -10.41 -25.16
C LYS A 217 -16.06 -10.87 -26.21
N GLY A 218 -15.92 -12.19 -26.31
CA GLY A 218 -14.87 -12.81 -27.11
C GLY A 218 -15.00 -14.31 -27.27
N VAL A 219 -14.17 -14.87 -28.15
CA VAL A 219 -14.08 -16.31 -28.39
C VAL A 219 -13.09 -16.96 -27.42
N PRO A 220 -13.43 -18.06 -26.72
CA PRO A 220 -12.48 -18.79 -25.89
C PRO A 220 -11.24 -19.25 -26.67
N LEU A 221 -10.04 -18.90 -26.19
CA LEU A 221 -8.77 -19.28 -26.81
C LEU A 221 -8.62 -20.80 -26.93
N SER A 222 -9.07 -21.53 -25.91
CA SER A 222 -9.02 -22.99 -25.87
C SER A 222 -9.80 -23.62 -27.03
N GLU A 223 -10.88 -22.98 -27.50
CA GLU A 223 -11.68 -23.49 -28.61
C GLU A 223 -10.93 -23.40 -29.94
N ILE A 224 -10.30 -22.26 -30.20
CA ILE A 224 -9.48 -22.04 -31.39
C ILE A 224 -8.31 -23.01 -31.41
N LEU A 225 -7.61 -23.16 -30.28
CA LEU A 225 -6.50 -24.08 -30.14
C LEU A 225 -6.93 -25.55 -30.33
N ARG A 226 -8.09 -25.94 -29.76
CA ARG A 226 -8.68 -27.27 -29.94
C ARG A 226 -9.01 -27.54 -31.41
N ARG A 227 -9.60 -26.56 -32.11
CA ARG A 227 -9.89 -26.63 -33.55
C ARG A 227 -8.63 -26.85 -34.39
N CYS A 228 -7.53 -26.18 -34.05
CA CYS A 228 -6.23 -26.33 -34.73
C CYS A 228 -5.51 -27.65 -34.38
N GLY A 229 -5.89 -28.30 -33.28
CA GLY A 229 -5.31 -29.56 -32.83
C GLY A 229 -3.88 -29.39 -32.32
N VAL A 230 -3.72 -28.72 -31.18
CA VAL A 230 -2.42 -28.52 -30.50
C VAL A 230 -1.72 -29.86 -30.23
N TYR A 231 -0.40 -29.94 -30.47
CA TYR A 231 0.37 -31.13 -30.11
C TYR A 231 0.41 -31.36 -28.59
N SER A 232 0.75 -32.58 -28.19
CA SER A 232 0.90 -32.93 -26.77
C SER A 232 2.16 -32.29 -26.18
N ARG A 233 2.27 -32.33 -24.85
CA ARG A 233 3.51 -31.93 -24.14
C ARG A 233 4.74 -32.72 -24.63
N ARG A 234 4.57 -34.01 -24.98
CA ARG A 234 5.65 -34.84 -25.58
C ARG A 234 6.03 -34.39 -26.98
N GLY A 235 5.10 -33.82 -27.73
CA GLY A 235 5.36 -33.18 -29.02
C GLY A 235 5.95 -31.76 -28.91
N GLY A 236 6.38 -31.35 -27.71
CA GLY A 236 7.04 -30.06 -27.50
C GLY A 236 6.11 -28.86 -27.37
N ALA A 237 4.78 -29.01 -27.40
CA ALA A 237 3.86 -27.89 -27.22
C ALA A 237 3.76 -27.51 -25.73
N LEU A 238 4.51 -26.48 -25.33
CA LEU A 238 4.65 -26.06 -23.93
C LEU A 238 4.14 -24.63 -23.68
N ASN A 239 4.22 -23.75 -24.67
CA ASN A 239 3.83 -22.35 -24.54
C ASN A 239 2.93 -21.94 -25.71
N VAL A 240 2.16 -20.88 -25.49
CA VAL A 240 1.38 -20.18 -26.50
C VAL A 240 1.85 -18.74 -26.50
N CYS A 241 2.51 -18.34 -27.58
CA CYS A 241 2.99 -16.99 -27.82
C CYS A 241 1.93 -16.16 -28.53
N PHE A 242 1.83 -14.89 -28.15
CA PHE A 242 0.93 -13.90 -28.74
C PHE A 242 1.77 -12.75 -29.29
N GLU A 243 1.45 -12.29 -30.48
CA GLU A 243 2.13 -11.17 -31.15
C GLU A 243 1.11 -10.14 -31.65
N GLY A 244 1.34 -8.88 -31.31
CA GLY A 244 0.55 -7.73 -31.77
C GLY A 244 1.03 -7.19 -33.11
N ALA A 245 0.29 -6.26 -33.71
CA ALA A 245 0.65 -5.67 -35.00
C ALA A 245 1.74 -4.58 -34.93
N GLU A 246 1.86 -3.92 -33.78
CA GLU A 246 2.68 -2.71 -33.57
C GLU A 246 4.16 -2.93 -33.93
N ASP A 247 4.78 -1.96 -34.59
CA ASP A 247 6.23 -1.88 -34.72
C ASP A 247 6.79 -0.97 -33.63
N LEU A 248 7.60 -1.53 -32.73
CA LEU A 248 8.05 -0.88 -31.50
C LEU A 248 9.57 -0.69 -31.45
N PRO A 249 10.09 0.27 -30.65
CA PRO A 249 11.50 0.63 -30.64
C PRO A 249 12.44 -0.41 -30.00
N GLY A 250 11.95 -1.58 -29.57
CA GLY A 250 12.76 -2.65 -28.96
C GLY A 250 13.73 -3.37 -29.91
N GLY A 251 13.96 -2.83 -31.11
CA GLY A 251 14.77 -3.42 -32.19
C GLY A 251 14.06 -3.34 -33.55
N VAL A 252 14.80 -3.55 -34.65
CA VAL A 252 14.21 -3.59 -36.00
C VAL A 252 13.20 -4.74 -36.09
N GLY A 253 11.93 -4.43 -36.40
CA GLY A 253 10.84 -5.42 -36.48
C GLY A 253 10.32 -5.93 -35.14
N SER A 254 10.66 -5.28 -34.01
CA SER A 254 10.25 -5.73 -32.68
C SER A 254 8.77 -5.43 -32.44
N LYS A 255 7.93 -6.45 -32.53
CA LYS A 255 6.50 -6.37 -32.21
C LYS A 255 6.25 -6.61 -30.72
N TYR A 256 5.16 -6.06 -30.18
CA TYR A 256 4.77 -6.42 -28.82
C TYR A 256 4.40 -7.91 -28.80
N GLY A 257 5.08 -8.68 -27.96
CA GLY A 257 4.84 -10.11 -27.86
C GLY A 257 5.13 -10.64 -26.47
N THR A 258 4.44 -11.72 -26.12
CA THR A 258 4.61 -12.44 -24.85
C THR A 258 4.05 -13.85 -24.97
N SER A 259 4.11 -14.64 -23.91
CA SER A 259 3.57 -16.01 -23.91
C SER A 259 2.96 -16.40 -22.58
N ILE A 260 2.07 -17.39 -22.62
CA ILE A 260 1.59 -18.14 -21.46
C ILE A 260 1.86 -19.63 -21.65
N LYS A 261 1.78 -20.42 -20.56
CA LYS A 261 1.88 -21.88 -20.67
C LYS A 261 0.69 -22.45 -21.43
N LYS A 262 0.93 -23.45 -22.28
CA LYS A 262 -0.12 -24.11 -23.07
C LYS A 262 -1.19 -24.73 -22.17
N GLU A 263 -0.80 -25.29 -21.03
CA GLU A 263 -1.75 -25.84 -20.05
C GLU A 263 -2.73 -24.76 -19.55
N MET A 264 -2.27 -23.53 -19.35
CA MET A 264 -3.14 -22.41 -18.96
C MET A 264 -4.03 -21.96 -20.12
N ALA A 265 -3.49 -21.90 -21.34
CA ALA A 265 -4.24 -21.54 -22.54
C ALA A 265 -5.40 -22.51 -22.85
N MET A 266 -5.22 -23.79 -22.50
CA MET A 266 -6.20 -24.86 -22.71
C MET A 266 -7.14 -25.08 -21.51
N ASP A 267 -6.88 -24.44 -20.37
CA ASP A 267 -7.65 -24.62 -19.15
C ASP A 267 -8.99 -23.87 -19.23
N PRO A 268 -10.13 -24.57 -19.31
CA PRO A 268 -11.43 -23.92 -19.40
C PRO A 268 -11.81 -23.13 -18.14
N ALA A 269 -11.12 -23.34 -17.01
CA ALA A 269 -11.35 -22.60 -15.78
C ALA A 269 -10.77 -21.19 -15.79
N ARG A 270 -9.95 -20.82 -16.78
CA ARG A 270 -9.26 -19.52 -16.84
C ARG A 270 -9.97 -18.48 -17.70
N ASP A 271 -11.05 -18.84 -18.39
CA ASP A 271 -11.85 -17.93 -19.21
C ASP A 271 -11.01 -17.03 -20.15
N ILE A 272 -9.96 -17.58 -20.76
CA ILE A 272 -9.09 -16.82 -21.67
C ILE A 272 -9.82 -16.65 -23.00
N ILE A 273 -10.01 -15.40 -23.45
CA ILE A 273 -10.76 -15.06 -24.67
C ILE A 273 -9.95 -14.18 -25.62
N LEU A 274 -10.22 -14.34 -26.92
CA LEU A 274 -9.95 -13.33 -27.93
C LEU A 274 -11.15 -12.37 -27.94
N ALA A 275 -11.02 -11.25 -27.23
CA ALA A 275 -12.07 -10.25 -27.11
C ALA A 275 -12.10 -9.34 -28.34
N TYR A 276 -13.30 -9.08 -28.84
CA TYR A 276 -13.58 -8.15 -29.93
C TYR A 276 -14.64 -7.10 -29.55
N MET A 277 -15.23 -7.21 -28.34
CA MET A 277 -16.13 -6.22 -27.77
C MET A 277 -15.78 -5.93 -26.30
N GLN A 278 -16.02 -4.68 -25.90
CA GLN A 278 -15.84 -4.16 -24.56
C GLN A 278 -17.06 -3.29 -24.19
N ASN A 279 -17.73 -3.63 -23.10
CA ASN A 279 -18.94 -2.97 -22.62
C ASN A 279 -20.04 -2.88 -23.71
N GLY A 280 -20.28 -3.97 -24.44
CA GLY A 280 -21.34 -4.04 -25.45
C GLY A 280 -21.05 -3.39 -26.80
N GLU A 281 -19.89 -2.72 -26.95
CA GLU A 281 -19.46 -2.09 -28.19
C GLU A 281 -18.19 -2.76 -28.73
N LEU A 282 -17.87 -2.55 -30.01
CA LEU A 282 -16.57 -2.96 -30.57
C LEU A 282 -15.43 -2.29 -29.80
N LEU A 283 -14.28 -2.98 -29.72
CA LEU A 283 -13.09 -2.42 -29.08
C LEU A 283 -12.76 -1.03 -29.66
N THR A 284 -12.31 -0.11 -28.80
CA THR A 284 -11.73 1.15 -29.28
C THR A 284 -10.28 0.92 -29.73
N PRO A 285 -9.72 1.83 -30.55
CA PRO A 285 -8.33 1.73 -31.01
C PRO A 285 -7.32 1.53 -29.89
N ASP A 286 -7.38 2.34 -28.82
CA ASP A 286 -6.47 2.25 -27.66
C ASP A 286 -6.60 0.93 -26.89
N HIS A 287 -7.75 0.26 -26.98
CA HIS A 287 -8.01 -1.01 -26.31
C HIS A 287 -7.89 -2.22 -27.23
N GLY A 288 -7.32 -2.07 -28.43
CA GLY A 288 -6.89 -3.20 -29.24
C GLY A 288 -7.81 -3.57 -30.39
N PHE A 289 -8.64 -2.64 -30.88
CA PHE A 289 -9.46 -2.87 -32.08
C PHE A 289 -8.64 -3.48 -33.23
N PRO A 290 -9.11 -4.57 -33.88
CA PRO A 290 -10.43 -5.18 -33.71
C PRO A 290 -10.45 -6.35 -32.72
N VAL A 291 -9.29 -6.82 -32.26
CA VAL A 291 -9.17 -8.01 -31.42
C VAL A 291 -7.95 -7.97 -30.50
N ARG A 292 -8.15 -8.42 -29.26
CA ARG A 292 -7.09 -8.59 -28.26
C ARG A 292 -7.25 -9.89 -27.49
N ILE A 293 -6.20 -10.34 -26.83
CA ILE A 293 -6.31 -11.40 -25.82
C ILE A 293 -6.67 -10.80 -24.45
N ILE A 294 -7.60 -11.44 -23.73
CA ILE A 294 -7.91 -11.19 -22.33
C ILE A 294 -7.56 -12.45 -21.54
N VAL A 295 -6.74 -12.30 -20.50
CA VAL A 295 -6.26 -13.39 -19.63
C VAL A 295 -6.64 -13.03 -18.18
N PRO A 296 -7.86 -13.37 -17.72
CA PRO A 296 -8.34 -12.96 -16.41
C PRO A 296 -7.38 -13.29 -15.25
N GLY A 297 -7.26 -12.37 -14.29
CA GLY A 297 -6.37 -12.51 -13.13
C GLY A 297 -4.87 -12.35 -13.41
N PHE A 298 -4.47 -12.07 -14.66
CA PHE A 298 -3.09 -11.75 -15.04
C PHE A 298 -2.88 -10.23 -15.15
N ILE A 299 -1.62 -9.80 -15.13
CA ILE A 299 -1.28 -8.42 -15.47
C ILE A 299 -1.67 -8.10 -16.91
N GLY A 300 -2.01 -6.83 -17.18
CA GLY A 300 -2.34 -6.35 -18.53
C GLY A 300 -1.22 -6.57 -19.55
N GLY A 301 0.05 -6.68 -19.13
CA GLY A 301 1.20 -7.00 -19.99
C GLY A 301 1.23 -8.44 -20.54
N ARG A 302 0.21 -9.26 -20.27
CA ARG A 302 -0.02 -10.55 -20.92
C ARG A 302 -1.22 -10.52 -21.89
N MET A 303 -1.92 -9.39 -21.92
CA MET A 303 -3.15 -9.18 -22.68
C MET A 303 -2.86 -8.38 -23.96
N VAL A 304 -2.08 -9.00 -24.85
CA VAL A 304 -1.68 -8.44 -26.16
C VAL A 304 -2.88 -7.86 -26.91
N LYS A 305 -2.76 -6.57 -27.28
CA LYS A 305 -3.71 -5.82 -28.10
C LYS A 305 -3.32 -5.93 -29.58
N TRP A 306 -4.27 -5.63 -30.46
CA TRP A 306 -4.04 -5.67 -31.91
C TRP A 306 -3.44 -7.01 -32.33
N LEU A 307 -4.06 -8.10 -31.86
CA LEU A 307 -3.49 -9.45 -31.97
C LEU A 307 -3.42 -9.88 -33.43
N LYS A 308 -2.23 -10.30 -33.88
CA LYS A 308 -1.99 -10.81 -35.24
C LYS A 308 -1.62 -12.28 -35.28
N ARG A 309 -0.92 -12.79 -34.27
CA ARG A 309 -0.42 -14.18 -34.30
C ARG A 309 -0.57 -14.86 -32.95
N ILE A 310 -0.94 -16.14 -33.01
CA ILE A 310 -0.98 -17.11 -31.92
C ILE A 310 -0.08 -18.28 -32.34
N ILE A 311 1.00 -18.51 -31.62
CA ILE A 311 2.03 -19.47 -32.02
C ILE A 311 2.23 -20.47 -30.89
N VAL A 312 1.99 -21.75 -31.13
CA VAL A 312 2.29 -22.80 -30.15
C VAL A 312 3.76 -23.19 -30.27
N THR A 313 4.51 -23.13 -29.17
CA THR A 313 5.97 -23.27 -29.18
C THR A 313 6.50 -24.16 -28.05
N PRO A 314 7.74 -24.70 -28.19
CA PRO A 314 8.47 -25.30 -27.07
C PRO A 314 8.95 -24.29 -26.04
N GLN A 315 9.39 -23.11 -26.49
CA GLN A 315 9.95 -22.07 -25.63
C GLN A 315 8.98 -20.92 -25.42
N GLU A 316 9.21 -20.14 -24.37
CA GLU A 316 8.52 -18.87 -24.15
C GLU A 316 8.81 -17.89 -25.29
N SER A 317 8.04 -16.80 -25.36
CA SER A 317 8.23 -15.77 -26.37
C SER A 317 9.64 -15.21 -26.33
N ASP A 318 10.24 -15.04 -27.50
CA ASP A 318 11.54 -14.40 -27.72
C ASP A 318 11.44 -12.87 -27.84
N SER A 319 10.24 -12.30 -27.72
CA SER A 319 10.02 -10.85 -27.81
C SER A 319 10.84 -10.10 -26.77
N TYR A 320 11.42 -8.98 -27.19
CA TYR A 320 12.09 -8.03 -26.30
C TYR A 320 11.22 -7.70 -25.07
N TYR A 321 9.92 -7.48 -25.27
CA TYR A 321 8.98 -7.09 -24.22
C TYR A 321 8.60 -8.24 -23.27
N HIS A 322 8.88 -9.50 -23.64
CA HIS A 322 8.74 -10.64 -22.74
C HIS A 322 9.90 -10.73 -21.73
N TYR A 323 11.10 -10.32 -22.14
CA TYR A 323 12.30 -10.38 -21.29
C TYR A 323 12.61 -9.06 -20.58
N LYS A 324 12.58 -7.93 -21.30
CA LYS A 324 13.02 -6.62 -20.83
C LYS A 324 11.89 -5.77 -20.21
N ASP A 325 10.70 -6.35 -20.05
CA ASP A 325 9.56 -5.71 -19.40
C ASP A 325 8.79 -6.72 -18.51
N ASN A 326 7.90 -6.22 -17.64
CA ASN A 326 6.96 -7.03 -16.83
C ASN A 326 7.62 -8.10 -15.93
N ARG A 327 8.62 -7.69 -15.15
CA ARG A 327 9.32 -8.52 -14.15
C ARG A 327 9.43 -7.84 -12.79
N VAL A 328 9.43 -8.64 -11.72
CA VAL A 328 9.80 -8.20 -10.37
C VAL A 328 11.16 -8.78 -10.03
N LEU A 329 12.22 -8.02 -10.30
CA LEU A 329 13.57 -8.41 -9.92
C LEU A 329 13.79 -8.19 -8.41
N PRO A 330 14.70 -8.95 -7.76
CA PRO A 330 15.05 -8.71 -6.36
C PRO A 330 15.52 -7.26 -6.11
N SER A 331 15.21 -6.71 -4.94
CA SER A 331 15.43 -5.28 -4.63
C SER A 331 16.88 -4.80 -4.73
N LEU A 332 17.86 -5.71 -4.64
CA LEU A 332 19.29 -5.41 -4.81
C LEU A 332 19.69 -5.20 -6.28
N VAL A 333 18.88 -5.67 -7.23
CA VAL A 333 19.20 -5.67 -8.65
C VAL A 333 18.82 -4.33 -9.26
N ASP A 334 19.82 -3.58 -9.71
CA ASP A 334 19.65 -2.39 -10.55
C ASP A 334 19.82 -2.71 -12.05
N ALA A 335 19.79 -1.70 -12.91
CA ALA A 335 19.86 -1.88 -14.36
C ALA A 335 21.22 -2.43 -14.82
N GLU A 336 22.32 -2.02 -14.17
CA GLU A 336 23.66 -2.46 -14.51
C GLU A 336 23.81 -3.94 -14.17
N LEU A 337 23.46 -4.33 -12.94
CA LEU A 337 23.50 -5.72 -12.51
C LEU A 337 22.55 -6.60 -13.32
N ALA A 338 21.34 -6.09 -13.63
CA ALA A 338 20.37 -6.84 -14.42
C ALA A 338 20.90 -7.21 -15.81
N ASN A 339 21.70 -6.33 -16.42
CA ASN A 339 22.34 -6.59 -17.69
C ASN A 339 23.60 -7.46 -17.55
N ALA A 340 24.47 -7.18 -16.57
CA ALA A 340 25.72 -7.90 -16.37
C ALA A 340 25.51 -9.38 -16.02
N GLU A 341 24.48 -9.70 -15.24
CA GLU A 341 24.18 -11.06 -14.78
C GLU A 341 22.92 -11.68 -15.40
N ALA A 342 22.46 -11.11 -16.52
CA ALA A 342 21.35 -11.64 -17.31
C ALA A 342 20.04 -11.89 -16.51
N TRP A 343 19.76 -11.06 -15.49
CA TRP A 343 18.55 -11.20 -14.64
C TRP A 343 17.24 -11.15 -15.44
N TRP A 344 17.23 -10.43 -16.55
CA TRP A 344 16.10 -10.35 -17.48
C TRP A 344 15.69 -11.69 -18.08
N TYR A 345 16.56 -12.70 -18.06
CA TYR A 345 16.31 -14.01 -18.67
C TYR A 345 16.03 -15.10 -17.63
N LYS A 346 15.94 -14.74 -16.34
CA LYS A 346 15.60 -15.66 -15.25
C LYS A 346 14.08 -15.78 -15.10
N PRO A 347 13.46 -16.94 -15.39
CA PRO A 347 12.00 -17.08 -15.51
C PRO A 347 11.23 -16.86 -14.20
N GLU A 348 11.89 -17.00 -13.04
CA GLU A 348 11.28 -16.85 -11.71
C GLU A 348 10.73 -15.44 -11.44
N TYR A 349 11.22 -14.45 -12.17
CA TYR A 349 10.84 -13.04 -12.01
C TYR A 349 9.78 -12.57 -13.01
N ILE A 350 9.31 -13.46 -13.91
CA ILE A 350 8.23 -13.16 -14.86
C ILE A 350 6.93 -12.95 -14.08
N ILE A 351 6.29 -11.80 -14.30
CA ILE A 351 4.97 -11.56 -13.75
C ILE A 351 3.92 -12.22 -14.65
N ASN A 352 3.05 -13.04 -14.08
CA ASN A 352 1.89 -13.60 -14.77
C ASN A 352 0.63 -13.18 -14.02
N GLU A 353 0.27 -13.91 -12.98
CA GLU A 353 -0.86 -13.60 -12.10
C GLU A 353 -0.57 -12.33 -11.26
N LEU A 354 -1.63 -11.54 -11.01
CA LEU A 354 -1.58 -10.41 -10.09
C LEU A 354 -1.36 -10.87 -8.64
N ASN A 355 -0.77 -10.00 -7.82
CA ASN A 355 -0.75 -10.16 -6.36
C ASN A 355 -2.00 -9.51 -5.75
N ILE A 356 -2.27 -9.85 -4.48
CA ILE A 356 -3.31 -9.19 -3.68
C ILE A 356 -2.95 -7.72 -3.48
N ASN A 357 -3.92 -6.83 -3.72
CA ASN A 357 -3.75 -5.38 -3.55
C ASN A 357 -5.05 -4.74 -3.05
N SER A 358 -4.93 -3.60 -2.38
CA SER A 358 -6.05 -2.76 -1.94
C SER A 358 -5.64 -1.30 -1.85
N VAL A 359 -6.60 -0.41 -2.06
CA VAL A 359 -6.40 1.05 -2.11
C VAL A 359 -7.56 1.74 -1.40
N ILE A 360 -7.24 2.78 -0.62
CA ILE A 360 -8.23 3.71 -0.03
C ILE A 360 -8.56 4.75 -1.10
N THR A 361 -9.84 4.94 -1.39
CA THR A 361 -10.32 5.92 -2.39
C THR A 361 -11.16 7.03 -1.76
N THR A 362 -11.76 6.74 -0.61
CA THR A 362 -12.51 7.69 0.22
C THR A 362 -12.00 7.56 1.65
N PRO A 363 -11.46 8.63 2.24
CA PRO A 363 -11.42 10.01 1.73
C PRO A 363 -10.48 10.19 0.53
N GLY A 364 -10.81 11.13 -0.34
CA GLY A 364 -10.00 11.53 -1.48
C GLY A 364 -8.76 12.33 -1.06
N HIS A 365 -7.79 12.44 -1.97
CA HIS A 365 -6.64 13.33 -1.75
C HIS A 365 -7.10 14.78 -1.64
N GLU A 366 -6.65 15.47 -0.58
CA GLU A 366 -7.02 16.84 -0.22
C GLU A 366 -8.51 17.02 0.12
N GLU A 367 -9.26 15.92 0.31
CA GLU A 367 -10.59 15.98 0.91
C GLU A 367 -10.47 16.52 2.34
N ILE A 368 -11.42 17.38 2.73
CA ILE A 368 -11.50 17.97 4.05
C ILE A 368 -12.80 17.51 4.70
N LEU A 369 -12.68 16.76 5.80
CA LEU A 369 -13.79 16.41 6.67
C LEU A 369 -13.90 17.47 7.78
N PRO A 370 -14.95 18.33 7.79
CA PRO A 370 -15.11 19.32 8.85
C PRO A 370 -15.37 18.64 10.20
N ILE A 371 -14.89 19.22 11.29
CA ILE A 371 -15.12 18.76 12.66
C ILE A 371 -16.11 19.73 13.30
N ASN A 372 -17.39 19.40 13.23
CA ASN A 372 -18.47 20.20 13.79
C ASN A 372 -19.53 19.30 14.43
N ALA A 373 -20.50 19.93 15.10
CA ALA A 373 -21.54 19.20 15.84
C ALA A 373 -22.33 18.22 14.96
N PHE A 374 -22.41 18.41 13.65
CA PHE A 374 -23.11 17.49 12.76
C PHE A 374 -22.25 16.30 12.35
N THR A 375 -21.00 16.55 11.93
CA THR A 375 -20.11 15.49 11.45
C THR A 375 -19.60 14.60 12.58
N THR A 376 -19.45 15.10 13.80
CA THR A 376 -19.03 14.28 14.96
C THR A 376 -20.14 13.40 15.54
N GLN A 377 -21.38 13.54 15.07
CA GLN A 377 -22.52 12.71 15.49
C GLN A 377 -22.78 11.50 14.56
N LYS A 378 -22.01 11.37 13.47
CA LYS A 378 -22.17 10.29 12.49
C LYS A 378 -20.81 9.71 12.12
N PRO A 379 -20.72 8.40 11.87
CA PRO A 379 -19.49 7.82 11.36
C PRO A 379 -19.17 8.37 9.96
N TYR A 380 -17.88 8.38 9.64
CA TYR A 380 -17.38 8.61 8.30
C TYR A 380 -17.12 7.26 7.62
N THR A 381 -17.68 7.05 6.43
CA THR A 381 -17.49 5.80 5.69
C THR A 381 -16.20 5.86 4.85
N LEU A 382 -15.17 5.14 5.29
CA LEU A 382 -14.01 4.83 4.47
C LEU A 382 -14.41 3.88 3.35
N ARG A 383 -13.86 4.09 2.14
CA ARG A 383 -14.12 3.22 0.99
C ARG A 383 -12.88 2.98 0.17
N GLY A 384 -12.90 1.88 -0.57
CA GLY A 384 -11.87 1.57 -1.55
C GLY A 384 -12.16 0.36 -2.40
N TYR A 385 -11.14 -0.09 -3.13
CA TYR A 385 -11.19 -1.31 -3.90
C TYR A 385 -10.10 -2.30 -3.42
N ALA A 386 -10.31 -3.57 -3.72
CA ALA A 386 -9.30 -4.63 -3.60
C ALA A 386 -9.39 -5.62 -4.79
N TYR A 387 -8.29 -6.27 -5.14
CA TYR A 387 -8.25 -7.30 -6.18
C TYR A 387 -7.16 -8.35 -5.89
N SER A 388 -7.29 -9.53 -6.49
CA SER A 388 -6.25 -10.56 -6.49
C SER A 388 -6.12 -11.23 -7.86
N GLY A 389 -4.98 -11.87 -8.12
CA GLY A 389 -4.74 -12.61 -9.36
C GLY A 389 -5.17 -14.07 -9.31
N GLY A 390 -5.05 -14.77 -10.44
CA GLY A 390 -5.31 -16.22 -10.54
C GLY A 390 -6.77 -16.65 -10.30
N GLY A 391 -7.68 -15.68 -10.28
CA GLY A 391 -9.10 -15.88 -10.00
C GLY A 391 -9.42 -16.07 -8.52
N LYS A 392 -8.51 -15.65 -7.63
CA LYS A 392 -8.64 -15.84 -6.19
C LYS A 392 -9.60 -14.82 -5.59
N LYS A 393 -10.59 -15.28 -4.84
CA LYS A 393 -11.52 -14.38 -4.13
C LYS A 393 -10.76 -13.55 -3.09
N VAL A 394 -11.00 -12.24 -3.04
CA VAL A 394 -10.66 -11.42 -1.86
C VAL A 394 -11.63 -11.80 -0.74
N THR A 395 -11.12 -12.27 0.39
CA THR A 395 -11.96 -12.80 1.49
C THR A 395 -12.04 -11.85 2.68
N ARG A 396 -11.09 -10.93 2.80
CA ARG A 396 -11.03 -9.98 3.91
C ARG A 396 -10.29 -8.71 3.51
N VAL A 397 -10.84 -7.55 3.87
CA VAL A 397 -10.12 -6.26 3.85
C VAL A 397 -10.15 -5.69 5.25
N GLU A 398 -9.03 -5.13 5.69
CA GLU A 398 -8.85 -4.61 7.04
C GLU A 398 -8.26 -3.21 6.99
N VAL A 399 -8.74 -2.33 7.87
CA VAL A 399 -8.22 -0.98 8.05
C VAL A 399 -7.66 -0.83 9.46
N THR A 400 -6.54 -0.12 9.57
CA THR A 400 -5.94 0.30 10.84
C THR A 400 -5.86 1.82 10.94
N LEU A 401 -6.05 2.34 12.15
CA LEU A 401 -5.92 3.75 12.52
C LEU A 401 -4.75 4.00 13.50
N ASP A 402 -4.06 2.94 13.92
CA ASP A 402 -3.05 2.95 14.98
C ASP A 402 -1.69 2.38 14.52
N GLY A 403 -1.43 2.40 13.22
CA GLY A 403 -0.17 1.94 12.64
C GLY A 403 -0.07 0.42 12.49
N GLY A 404 -1.16 -0.32 12.69
CA GLY A 404 -1.25 -1.76 12.50
C GLY A 404 -1.26 -2.57 13.80
N GLU A 405 -1.38 -1.92 14.96
CA GLU A 405 -1.53 -2.57 16.27
C GLU A 405 -2.91 -3.25 16.37
N THR A 406 -3.96 -2.59 15.87
CA THR A 406 -5.31 -3.15 15.75
C THR A 406 -5.87 -2.96 14.34
N TRP A 407 -6.85 -3.82 14.00
CA TRP A 407 -7.45 -3.91 12.66
C TRP A 407 -8.95 -4.05 12.75
N SER A 408 -9.67 -3.24 11.99
CA SER A 408 -11.11 -3.33 11.80
C SER A 408 -11.42 -4.00 10.46
N VAL A 409 -12.31 -4.99 10.46
CA VAL A 409 -12.69 -5.72 9.25
C VAL A 409 -13.74 -4.92 8.48
N CYS A 410 -13.51 -4.74 7.18
CA CYS A 410 -14.40 -4.00 6.29
C CYS A 410 -15.54 -4.89 5.79
N GLU A 411 -16.66 -4.27 5.44
CA GLU A 411 -17.69 -4.90 4.61
C GLU A 411 -17.18 -5.02 3.17
N LEU A 412 -17.43 -6.16 2.51
CA LEU A 412 -17.02 -6.42 1.14
C LEU A 412 -18.23 -6.49 0.21
N ASP A 413 -18.14 -5.77 -0.89
CA ASP A 413 -19.11 -5.79 -1.98
C ASP A 413 -18.52 -6.51 -3.20
N HIS A 414 -18.95 -7.76 -3.39
CA HIS A 414 -18.61 -8.57 -4.56
C HIS A 414 -19.78 -8.55 -5.55
N GLN A 415 -19.68 -7.69 -6.55
CA GLN A 415 -20.66 -7.57 -7.62
C GLN A 415 -20.57 -8.72 -8.64
N GLU A 416 -19.39 -9.33 -8.76
CA GLU A 416 -19.18 -10.52 -9.59
C GLU A 416 -19.69 -11.79 -8.92
N LYS A 417 -20.27 -12.69 -9.70
CA LYS A 417 -20.46 -14.09 -9.31
C LYS A 417 -19.29 -14.94 -9.82
N PRO A 418 -18.81 -15.92 -9.05
CA PRO A 418 -17.74 -16.78 -9.53
C PRO A 418 -18.15 -17.50 -10.81
N ASN A 419 -17.18 -17.78 -11.68
CA ASN A 419 -17.42 -18.71 -12.78
C ASN A 419 -17.74 -20.13 -12.25
N LYS A 420 -18.11 -21.05 -13.14
CA LYS A 420 -18.46 -22.43 -12.76
C LYS A 420 -17.33 -23.22 -12.07
N TYR A 421 -16.10 -22.70 -12.10
CA TYR A 421 -14.93 -23.28 -11.43
C TYR A 421 -14.54 -22.54 -10.14
N GLY A 422 -15.39 -21.63 -9.66
CA GLY A 422 -15.17 -20.88 -8.43
C GLY A 422 -14.22 -19.67 -8.56
N LYS A 423 -13.93 -19.21 -9.78
CA LYS A 423 -12.98 -18.11 -10.02
C LYS A 423 -13.65 -16.75 -10.02
N PHE A 424 -12.97 -15.76 -9.42
CA PHE A 424 -13.35 -14.35 -9.39
C PHE A 424 -12.34 -13.51 -10.18
N TRP A 425 -12.78 -12.87 -11.26
CA TRP A 425 -11.94 -12.10 -12.17
C TRP A 425 -11.94 -10.60 -11.91
N CYS A 426 -12.83 -10.14 -11.04
CA CYS A 426 -13.04 -8.74 -10.78
C CYS A 426 -12.49 -8.29 -9.42
N TRP A 427 -12.21 -7.00 -9.33
CA TRP A 427 -12.10 -6.30 -8.07
C TRP A 427 -13.37 -6.44 -7.23
N CYS A 428 -13.25 -6.18 -5.94
CA CYS A 428 -14.37 -5.92 -5.06
C CYS A 428 -14.22 -4.54 -4.44
N PHE A 429 -15.32 -3.97 -3.96
CA PHE A 429 -15.27 -2.76 -3.15
C PHE A 429 -15.35 -3.11 -1.68
N TRP A 430 -14.83 -2.22 -0.86
CA TRP A 430 -14.89 -2.35 0.59
C TRP A 430 -15.31 -1.05 1.23
N SER A 431 -15.97 -1.15 2.38
CA SER A 431 -16.35 -0.01 3.21
C SER A 431 -16.17 -0.29 4.69
N LEU A 432 -15.87 0.76 5.45
CA LEU A 432 -15.80 0.73 6.90
C LEU A 432 -16.26 2.06 7.47
N ASP A 433 -17.28 2.03 8.32
CA ASP A 433 -17.69 3.18 9.11
C ASP A 433 -16.75 3.36 10.31
N VAL A 434 -16.20 4.57 10.46
CA VAL A 434 -15.30 4.93 11.56
C VAL A 434 -15.75 6.22 12.21
N GLU A 435 -15.56 6.33 13.52
CA GLU A 435 -15.88 7.56 14.25
C GLU A 435 -14.92 8.69 13.85
N VAL A 436 -15.46 9.90 13.66
CA VAL A 436 -14.66 11.07 13.24
C VAL A 436 -13.58 11.41 14.28
N LEU A 437 -13.84 11.15 15.57
CA LEU A 437 -12.87 11.38 16.64
C LEU A 437 -11.68 10.39 16.60
N ASP A 438 -11.90 9.17 16.09
CA ASP A 438 -10.83 8.20 15.90
C ASP A 438 -9.94 8.62 14.72
N LEU A 439 -10.55 9.12 13.63
CA LEU A 439 -9.82 9.71 12.50
C LEU A 439 -9.01 10.94 12.91
N LEU A 440 -9.55 11.78 13.80
CA LEU A 440 -8.84 12.95 14.33
C LEU A 440 -7.60 12.56 15.15
N SER A 441 -7.67 11.42 15.84
CA SER A 441 -6.58 10.91 16.68
C SER A 441 -5.55 10.09 15.88
N ALA A 442 -5.94 9.56 14.72
CA ALA A 442 -5.07 8.82 13.82
C ALA A 442 -4.00 9.74 13.20
N LYS A 443 -2.77 9.23 13.03
CA LYS A 443 -1.71 9.89 12.25
C LYS A 443 -1.77 9.49 10.77
N ASP A 444 -2.17 8.26 10.52
CA ASP A 444 -2.41 7.70 9.20
C ASP A 444 -3.49 6.63 9.28
N VAL A 445 -4.11 6.37 8.13
CA VAL A 445 -5.06 5.29 7.92
C VAL A 445 -4.47 4.37 6.87
N ALA A 446 -4.40 3.07 7.16
CA ALA A 446 -3.84 2.09 6.26
C ALA A 446 -4.79 0.93 6.00
N VAL A 447 -4.76 0.40 4.78
CA VAL A 447 -5.59 -0.75 4.36
C VAL A 447 -4.71 -1.92 3.90
N ARG A 448 -5.16 -3.14 4.20
CA ARG A 448 -4.64 -4.38 3.60
C ARG A 448 -5.76 -5.35 3.25
N ALA A 449 -5.54 -6.18 2.23
CA ALA A 449 -6.45 -7.24 1.83
C ALA A 449 -5.85 -8.63 1.99
N TRP A 450 -6.73 -9.63 2.02
CA TRP A 450 -6.43 -11.06 2.07
C TRP A 450 -7.21 -11.80 0.98
N ASP A 451 -6.55 -12.72 0.29
CA ASP A 451 -7.21 -13.62 -0.66
C ASP A 451 -7.59 -14.97 -0.01
N GLU A 452 -8.32 -15.80 -0.76
CA GLU A 452 -8.72 -17.15 -0.33
C GLU A 452 -7.55 -18.13 -0.12
N SER A 453 -6.35 -17.77 -0.60
CA SER A 453 -5.11 -18.51 -0.34
C SER A 453 -4.35 -17.95 0.87
N PHE A 454 -4.95 -17.03 1.62
CA PHE A 454 -4.37 -16.33 2.76
C PHE A 454 -3.12 -15.49 2.44
N ASN A 455 -2.92 -15.11 1.17
CA ASN A 455 -1.90 -14.11 0.84
C ASN A 455 -2.37 -12.74 1.33
N THR A 456 -1.44 -11.94 1.85
CA THR A 456 -1.71 -10.56 2.27
C THR A 456 -0.62 -9.60 1.81
N GLN A 457 -0.84 -8.32 2.07
CA GLN A 457 0.03 -7.22 1.69
C GLN A 457 1.09 -6.94 2.76
N PRO A 458 2.34 -6.67 2.38
CA PRO A 458 3.39 -6.29 3.33
C PRO A 458 3.12 -4.88 3.88
N ASP A 459 3.55 -4.62 5.11
CA ASP A 459 3.55 -3.26 5.67
C ASP A 459 4.47 -2.33 4.87
N LYS A 460 5.73 -2.76 4.72
CA LYS A 460 6.78 -1.97 4.08
C LYS A 460 6.78 -2.18 2.57
N LEU A 461 7.07 -1.10 1.85
CA LEU A 461 7.31 -1.10 0.41
C LEU A 461 8.51 -2.00 0.08
N ILE A 462 8.34 -2.88 -0.91
CA ILE A 462 9.42 -3.73 -1.45
C ILE A 462 9.79 -3.18 -2.83
N TRP A 463 10.87 -2.40 -2.88
CA TRP A 463 11.32 -1.77 -4.11
C TRP A 463 11.84 -2.80 -5.12
N ASN A 464 11.59 -2.58 -6.40
CA ASN A 464 12.24 -3.33 -7.48
C ASN A 464 12.55 -2.40 -8.67
N LEU A 465 13.53 -2.79 -9.49
CA LEU A 465 14.04 -2.00 -10.61
C LEU A 465 12.95 -1.42 -11.52
N MET A 466 11.90 -2.19 -11.79
CA MET A 466 10.82 -1.83 -12.70
C MET A 466 9.66 -1.07 -12.04
N GLY A 467 9.66 -0.98 -10.71
CA GLY A 467 8.57 -0.38 -9.97
C GLY A 467 7.24 -1.10 -10.16
N MET A 468 7.25 -2.42 -10.28
CA MET A 468 6.06 -3.22 -10.59
C MET A 468 5.53 -3.97 -9.38
N MET A 469 4.24 -4.33 -9.43
CA MET A 469 3.55 -5.15 -8.42
C MET A 469 3.62 -4.55 -7.01
N ASN A 470 3.70 -3.22 -6.89
CA ASN A 470 3.71 -2.55 -5.59
C ASN A 470 2.39 -2.82 -4.87
N ASN A 471 2.46 -3.55 -3.75
CA ASN A 471 1.28 -3.93 -2.98
C ASN A 471 1.46 -3.75 -1.47
N CYS A 472 2.39 -2.90 -1.00
CA CYS A 472 2.42 -2.60 0.43
C CYS A 472 1.11 -1.95 0.88
N TRP A 473 0.86 -1.89 2.19
CA TRP A 473 -0.35 -1.25 2.73
C TRP A 473 -0.51 0.14 2.10
N PHE A 474 -1.70 0.41 1.56
CA PHE A 474 -1.97 1.74 1.03
C PHE A 474 -2.28 2.65 2.21
N ARG A 475 -1.48 3.71 2.38
CA ARG A 475 -1.53 4.60 3.55
C ARG A 475 -1.92 6.01 3.15
N ILE A 476 -2.94 6.55 3.79
CA ILE A 476 -3.27 7.98 3.71
C ILE A 476 -2.87 8.68 5.01
N ARG A 477 -2.40 9.92 4.94
CA ARG A 477 -2.13 10.73 6.14
C ARG A 477 -3.31 11.60 6.51
N THR A 478 -3.47 11.81 7.79
CA THR A 478 -4.47 12.70 8.40
C THR A 478 -3.74 13.89 9.00
N ASN A 479 -4.18 15.11 8.66
CA ASN A 479 -3.68 16.32 9.30
C ASN A 479 -4.85 17.21 9.70
N VAL A 480 -4.72 17.88 10.84
CA VAL A 480 -5.67 18.94 11.22
C VAL A 480 -5.36 20.17 10.38
N CYS A 481 -6.34 20.63 9.63
CA CYS A 481 -6.29 21.90 8.94
C CYS A 481 -7.31 22.86 9.55
N LYS A 482 -7.04 24.16 9.47
CA LYS A 482 -8.06 25.19 9.64
C LYS A 482 -8.48 25.60 8.23
N PRO A 483 -9.70 25.35 7.74
CA PRO A 483 -10.03 26.06 6.51
C PRO A 483 -11.49 26.48 6.32
N HIS A 484 -11.60 27.58 5.55
CA HIS A 484 -12.73 28.10 4.79
C HIS A 484 -14.07 28.22 5.55
N ARG A 485 -14.46 29.46 5.85
CA ARG A 485 -15.62 29.84 6.71
C ARG A 485 -15.47 29.59 8.21
N GLY A 486 -14.26 29.30 8.69
CA GLY A 486 -13.92 29.35 10.12
C GLY A 486 -14.02 28.03 10.89
N GLU A 487 -14.24 26.90 10.21
CA GLU A 487 -14.29 25.58 10.84
C GLU A 487 -12.94 24.84 10.78
N ILE A 488 -12.67 24.00 11.77
CA ILE A 488 -11.49 23.11 11.80
C ILE A 488 -11.88 21.82 11.08
N GLY A 489 -10.97 21.23 10.30
CA GLY A 489 -11.20 19.99 9.58
C GLY A 489 -10.00 19.03 9.63
N ILE A 490 -10.25 17.80 9.19
CA ILE A 490 -9.22 16.79 8.91
C ILE A 490 -9.00 16.80 7.40
N VAL A 491 -7.78 17.09 6.95
CA VAL A 491 -7.37 16.91 5.54
C VAL A 491 -6.69 15.58 5.36
N PHE A 492 -7.03 14.88 4.28
CA PHE A 492 -6.48 13.57 3.95
C PHE A 492 -5.51 13.64 2.78
N GLU A 493 -4.36 12.96 2.91
CA GLU A 493 -3.34 12.94 1.88
C GLU A 493 -3.08 11.52 1.42
N HIS A 494 -3.29 11.24 0.13
CA HIS A 494 -2.87 9.98 -0.48
C HIS A 494 -1.35 9.92 -0.62
N PRO A 495 -0.73 8.74 -0.86
CA PRO A 495 0.72 8.63 -1.02
C PRO A 495 1.27 9.58 -2.08
N THR A 496 0.65 9.56 -3.27
CA THR A 496 1.09 10.31 -4.44
C THR A 496 -0.09 10.65 -5.35
N ARG A 497 0.07 11.65 -6.23
CA ARG A 497 -0.83 11.91 -7.37
C ARG A 497 -0.28 11.30 -8.66
N PRO A 498 -1.12 10.86 -9.62
CA PRO A 498 -0.65 10.19 -10.84
C PRO A 498 0.24 11.06 -11.75
N GLY A 499 1.08 10.41 -12.56
CA GLY A 499 1.98 11.08 -13.50
C GLY A 499 2.96 12.04 -12.81
N ASN A 500 3.14 13.22 -13.40
CA ASN A 500 4.02 14.27 -12.87
C ASN A 500 3.29 15.27 -11.96
N GLN A 501 2.04 15.00 -11.59
CA GLN A 501 1.32 15.87 -10.65
C GLN A 501 2.04 15.92 -9.30
N SER A 502 2.16 17.12 -8.73
CA SER A 502 2.68 17.33 -7.37
C SER A 502 1.63 16.96 -6.33
N GLY A 503 2.04 16.70 -5.09
CA GLY A 503 1.13 16.36 -3.99
C GLY A 503 1.21 14.91 -3.55
N GLY A 504 0.47 14.61 -2.49
CA GLY A 504 0.60 13.41 -1.69
C GLY A 504 1.71 13.51 -0.63
N TRP A 505 1.56 12.75 0.46
CA TRP A 505 2.45 12.87 1.61
C TRP A 505 3.89 12.45 1.31
N MET A 506 4.11 11.47 0.42
CA MET A 506 5.47 11.03 0.06
C MET A 506 6.24 12.13 -0.68
N ALA A 507 5.55 12.95 -1.49
CA ALA A 507 6.18 14.07 -2.19
C ALA A 507 6.68 15.14 -1.22
N LYS A 508 5.89 15.44 -0.19
CA LYS A 508 6.26 16.40 0.86
C LYS A 508 7.47 15.91 1.66
N GLU A 509 7.50 14.64 2.04
CA GLU A 509 8.63 14.08 2.78
C GLU A 509 9.93 14.12 1.98
N ARG A 510 9.90 13.72 0.71
CA ARG A 510 11.08 13.78 -0.15
C ARG A 510 11.60 15.21 -0.34
N GLN A 511 10.70 16.20 -0.45
CA GLN A 511 11.10 17.61 -0.53
C GLN A 511 11.78 18.08 0.76
N LEU A 512 11.26 17.69 1.92
CA LEU A 512 11.86 18.00 3.22
C LEU A 512 13.26 17.36 3.34
N GLU A 513 13.41 16.10 2.93
CA GLU A 513 14.71 15.40 2.89
C GLU A 513 15.71 16.12 1.98
N ILE A 514 15.35 16.43 0.73
CA ILE A 514 16.24 17.13 -0.21
C ILE A 514 16.61 18.52 0.30
N SER A 515 15.65 19.27 0.87
CA SER A 515 15.91 20.60 1.42
C SER A 515 16.89 20.57 2.60
N SER A 516 16.94 19.45 3.33
CA SER A 516 17.92 19.23 4.40
C SER A 516 19.32 18.89 3.87
N GLU A 517 19.43 18.35 2.65
CA GLU A 517 20.70 18.02 1.98
C GLU A 517 21.31 19.20 1.20
N SER A 518 20.49 20.13 0.66
CA SER A 518 20.94 21.20 -0.25
C SER A 518 21.53 22.46 0.40
N ASN A 519 21.64 22.51 1.74
CA ASN A 519 22.32 23.60 2.45
C ASN A 519 23.79 23.22 2.71
N PRO A 520 24.79 23.85 2.05
CA PRO A 520 26.20 23.62 2.37
C PRO A 520 26.56 24.40 3.64
N THR A 521 26.22 23.84 4.80
CA THR A 521 26.72 24.33 6.09
C THR A 521 27.70 23.30 6.65
N LEU A 522 28.86 23.80 7.11
CA LEU A 522 30.00 23.08 7.69
C LEU A 522 29.68 21.65 8.15
N LYS A 523 30.34 20.68 7.50
CA LYS A 523 30.28 19.25 7.79
C LYS A 523 30.40 18.99 9.29
N LYS A 524 29.32 18.52 9.89
CA LYS A 524 29.36 17.79 11.15
C LYS A 524 30.01 16.43 10.86
N SER A 525 31.29 16.31 11.19
CA SER A 525 31.92 15.00 11.37
C SER A 525 31.20 14.30 12.54
N VAL A 526 30.36 13.32 12.22
CA VAL A 526 29.90 12.34 13.21
C VAL A 526 30.74 11.09 12.99
N SER A 527 31.92 11.06 13.60
CA SER A 527 32.49 9.78 14.00
C SER A 527 31.80 9.36 15.30
N SER A 528 30.84 8.45 15.23
CA SER A 528 30.59 7.51 16.33
C SER A 528 29.68 6.36 15.91
N PRO A 529 29.97 5.14 16.38
CA PRO A 529 29.26 3.93 16.01
C PRO A 529 27.85 3.92 16.63
N PHE A 530 26.91 3.34 15.89
CA PHE A 530 25.54 2.96 16.28
C PHE A 530 25.14 3.25 17.74
N MET A 531 24.39 4.33 17.97
CA MET A 531 23.60 4.56 19.19
C MET A 531 22.19 5.03 18.81
N ASN A 532 21.19 4.48 19.50
CA ASN A 532 19.74 4.72 19.37
C ASN A 532 19.37 6.24 19.32
N THR A 533 18.48 6.59 18.38
CA THR A 533 18.19 7.91 17.79
C THR A 533 17.52 8.98 18.68
N SER A 534 17.45 8.84 20.01
CA SER A 534 16.73 9.81 20.87
C SER A 534 17.54 10.48 21.99
N SER A 535 18.83 10.17 22.13
CA SER A 535 19.72 10.84 23.10
C SER A 535 20.62 11.86 22.41
N LYS A 536 20.61 13.10 22.90
CA LYS A 536 21.40 14.21 22.36
C LYS A 536 22.29 14.81 23.44
N MET A 537 23.42 15.36 23.02
CA MET A 537 24.33 16.13 23.86
C MET A 537 24.10 17.62 23.60
N PHE A 538 23.84 18.37 24.67
CA PHE A 538 23.65 19.81 24.67
C PHE A 538 24.83 20.46 25.42
N ARG A 539 25.43 21.48 24.82
CA ARG A 539 26.51 22.27 25.43
C ARG A 539 26.04 23.71 25.60
N PHE A 540 26.11 24.22 26.82
CA PHE A 540 25.81 25.62 27.14
C PHE A 540 27.08 26.32 27.62
N ALA A 541 27.27 27.58 27.22
CA ALA A 541 28.36 28.38 27.74
C ALA A 541 28.07 28.81 29.18
N LEU A 542 29.10 28.90 30.02
CA LEU A 542 28.99 29.56 31.31
C LEU A 542 29.09 31.09 31.09
N PRO A 543 28.64 31.93 32.05
CA PRO A 543 28.60 33.39 31.88
C PRO A 543 29.96 34.02 31.58
N SER A 544 31.06 33.37 31.99
CA SER A 544 32.42 33.74 31.63
C SER A 544 33.18 32.53 31.09
N GLU A 545 34.00 32.73 30.07
CA GLU A 545 34.77 31.67 29.39
C GLU A 545 35.80 31.00 30.30
N ASP A 546 36.27 31.70 31.34
CA ASP A 546 37.20 31.21 32.36
C ASP A 546 36.50 30.65 33.61
N GLN A 547 35.16 30.67 33.65
CA GLN A 547 34.41 30.18 34.81
C GLN A 547 34.47 28.65 34.87
N GLN A 548 34.88 28.13 36.02
CA GLN A 548 34.78 26.70 36.32
C GLN A 548 33.33 26.32 36.70
N LEU A 549 32.84 25.18 36.20
CA LEU A 549 31.49 24.68 36.51
C LEU A 549 31.28 24.47 38.02
N GLY A 550 32.27 23.88 38.71
CA GLY A 550 32.28 23.79 40.17
C GLY A 550 31.16 22.94 40.80
N LEU A 551 30.43 22.15 40.01
CA LEU A 551 29.33 21.30 40.50
C LEU A 551 29.87 20.03 41.16
N PRO A 552 29.72 19.83 42.48
CA PRO A 552 30.30 18.65 43.14
C PRO A 552 29.66 17.33 42.68
N VAL A 553 30.45 16.25 42.61
CA VAL A 553 29.97 14.94 42.14
C VAL A 553 28.84 14.43 43.02
N GLY A 554 27.69 14.08 42.42
CA GLY A 554 26.47 13.66 43.13
C GLY A 554 25.46 14.79 43.37
N LYS A 555 25.84 16.05 43.14
CA LYS A 555 24.92 17.19 43.04
C LYS A 555 24.39 17.32 41.61
N HIS A 556 23.30 18.09 41.46
CA HIS A 556 22.65 18.36 40.19
C HIS A 556 22.24 19.83 40.10
N ILE A 557 21.79 20.23 38.91
CA ILE A 557 21.26 21.56 38.63
C ILE A 557 19.79 21.43 38.20
N PHE A 558 19.01 22.50 38.36
CA PHE A 558 17.70 22.65 37.74
C PHE A 558 17.81 23.56 36.53
N LEU A 559 17.32 23.08 35.39
CA LEU A 559 17.03 23.93 34.25
C LEU A 559 15.63 24.51 34.41
N CYS A 560 15.50 25.80 34.14
CA CYS A 560 14.29 26.59 34.30
C CYS A 560 13.96 27.24 32.95
N ALA A 561 12.72 27.05 32.48
CA ALA A 561 12.23 27.67 31.25
C ALA A 561 10.73 27.95 31.34
N ASN A 562 10.27 29.05 30.75
CA ASN A 562 8.85 29.30 30.53
C ASN A 562 8.45 28.68 29.18
N ILE A 563 7.63 27.63 29.21
CA ILE A 563 7.22 26.87 28.01
C ILE A 563 5.70 26.92 27.93
N ASN A 564 5.15 27.49 26.86
CA ASN A 564 3.71 27.74 26.69
C ASN A 564 3.10 28.51 27.88
N ASP A 565 3.73 29.61 28.27
CA ASP A 565 3.35 30.48 29.41
C ASP A 565 3.29 29.80 30.77
N LYS A 566 3.92 28.62 30.91
CA LYS A 566 4.04 27.87 32.17
C LYS A 566 5.50 27.67 32.53
N LEU A 567 5.85 28.03 33.77
CA LEU A 567 7.20 27.82 34.30
C LEU A 567 7.47 26.31 34.50
N CYS A 568 8.49 25.79 33.82
CA CYS A 568 8.93 24.40 33.87
C CYS A 568 10.32 24.31 34.50
N LEU A 569 10.46 23.53 35.59
CA LEU A 569 11.75 23.25 36.23
C LEU A 569 12.04 21.75 36.19
N ARG A 570 13.25 21.36 35.76
CA ARG A 570 13.67 19.95 35.73
C ARG A 570 15.13 19.80 36.16
N ALA A 571 15.39 18.78 36.98
CA ALA A 571 16.72 18.46 37.47
C ALA A 571 17.53 17.69 36.41
N TYR A 572 18.77 18.12 36.18
CA TYR A 572 19.73 17.44 35.31
C TYR A 572 21.10 17.35 36.00
N THR A 573 21.79 16.25 35.73
CA THR A 573 23.19 16.07 36.12
C THR A 573 24.04 16.21 34.86
N PRO A 574 25.01 17.15 34.82
CA PRO A 574 25.93 17.31 33.69
C PRO A 574 26.85 16.10 33.49
N THR A 575 27.24 15.85 32.24
CA THR A 575 28.35 14.93 31.92
C THR A 575 29.71 15.58 32.10
N SER A 576 29.79 16.92 32.07
CA SER A 576 31.02 17.66 32.32
C SER A 576 31.59 17.34 33.70
N THR A 577 32.93 17.31 33.77
CA THR A 577 33.66 17.15 35.02
C THR A 577 33.58 18.43 35.86
N VAL A 578 33.88 18.33 37.16
CA VAL A 578 33.79 19.45 38.11
C VAL A 578 34.75 20.60 37.75
N ASP A 579 35.81 20.27 37.02
CA ASP A 579 36.87 21.14 36.51
C ASP A 579 36.66 21.61 35.07
N ALA A 580 35.51 21.34 34.45
CA ALA A 580 35.18 21.93 33.15
C ALA A 580 35.10 23.45 33.25
N VAL A 581 35.73 24.14 32.30
CA VAL A 581 35.83 25.60 32.22
C VAL A 581 35.04 26.13 31.02
N GLY A 582 34.31 27.22 31.22
CA GLY A 582 33.59 27.97 30.18
C GLY A 582 32.32 27.32 29.65
N HIS A 583 32.00 26.06 30.01
CA HIS A 583 30.84 25.36 29.49
C HIS A 583 30.30 24.25 30.40
N ILE A 584 29.09 23.79 30.09
CA ILE A 584 28.43 22.65 30.71
C ILE A 584 27.78 21.76 29.64
N ASP A 585 28.06 20.46 29.71
CA ASP A 585 27.53 19.44 28.83
C ASP A 585 26.44 18.62 29.53
N LEU A 586 25.31 18.45 28.84
CA LEU A 586 24.18 17.67 29.27
C LEU A 586 23.86 16.62 28.21
N VAL A 587 23.92 15.34 28.58
CA VAL A 587 23.33 14.27 27.76
C VAL A 587 21.89 14.09 28.18
N VAL A 588 20.97 14.40 27.27
CA VAL A 588 19.53 14.35 27.50
C VAL A 588 18.90 13.44 26.47
N LYS A 589 18.15 12.45 26.94
CA LYS A 589 17.20 11.72 26.11
C LYS A 589 16.02 12.65 25.86
N VAL A 590 15.78 12.98 24.60
CA VAL A 590 14.65 13.77 24.18
C VAL A 590 13.44 12.84 24.14
N TYR A 591 12.54 13.04 25.10
CA TYR A 591 11.24 12.37 25.11
C TYR A 591 10.33 13.19 24.23
N PHE A 592 10.34 12.92 22.93
CA PHE A 592 9.45 13.59 22.01
C PHE A 592 7.99 13.31 22.37
N LYS A 593 7.16 14.32 22.15
CA LYS A 593 5.72 14.20 22.24
C LYS A 593 5.29 13.07 21.29
N ASP A 594 4.31 12.31 21.74
CA ASP A 594 3.66 11.25 20.98
C ASP A 594 4.60 10.08 20.63
N VAL A 595 5.70 9.92 21.38
CA VAL A 595 6.62 8.76 21.28
C VAL A 595 6.39 7.71 22.36
N HIS A 596 5.99 8.09 23.57
CA HIS A 596 5.75 7.12 24.66
C HIS A 596 4.25 7.04 25.03
N PRO A 597 3.60 5.86 24.92
CA PRO A 597 2.14 5.73 25.03
C PRO A 597 1.58 6.13 26.39
N ARG A 598 2.33 5.94 27.48
CA ARG A 598 1.92 6.40 28.84
C ARG A 598 2.23 7.87 29.13
N PHE A 599 3.05 8.52 28.29
CA PHE A 599 3.50 9.90 28.49
C PHE A 599 3.42 10.64 27.14
N PRO A 600 2.21 10.79 26.57
CA PRO A 600 2.01 11.29 25.21
C PRO A 600 2.48 12.74 25.05
N ASN A 601 2.44 13.54 26.11
CA ASN A 601 2.99 14.90 26.05
C ASN A 601 4.53 14.95 25.92
N GLY A 602 5.20 13.79 25.98
CA GLY A 602 6.64 13.68 26.02
C GLY A 602 7.24 14.38 27.24
N GLY A 603 8.53 14.67 27.17
CA GLY A 603 9.25 15.46 28.15
C GLY A 603 9.21 16.92 27.73
N LEU A 604 8.42 17.74 28.43
CA LEU A 604 8.27 19.17 28.14
C LEU A 604 9.62 19.90 28.09
N MET A 605 10.47 19.71 29.13
CA MET A 605 11.81 20.33 29.15
C MET A 605 12.75 19.71 28.11
N SER A 606 12.74 18.38 27.92
CA SER A 606 13.67 17.75 26.98
C SER A 606 13.40 18.14 25.53
N GLN A 607 12.13 18.35 25.17
CA GLN A 607 11.75 18.86 23.85
C GLN A 607 12.03 20.35 23.72
N HIS A 608 11.87 21.12 24.81
CA HIS A 608 12.26 22.53 24.80
C HIS A 608 13.76 22.69 24.55
N LEU A 609 14.61 21.95 25.29
CA LEU A 609 16.06 21.91 25.04
C LEU A 609 16.37 21.51 23.60
N ASP A 610 15.64 20.54 23.04
CA ASP A 610 15.81 20.11 21.66
C ASP A 610 15.44 21.19 20.63
N SER A 611 14.46 22.03 20.97
CA SER A 611 13.98 23.12 20.13
C SER A 611 14.83 24.40 20.22
N LEU A 612 15.77 24.48 21.17
CA LEU A 612 16.61 25.66 21.32
C LEU A 612 17.51 25.82 20.10
N SER A 613 17.48 27.01 19.50
CA SER A 613 18.48 27.41 18.51
C SER A 613 19.83 27.67 19.17
N ILE A 614 20.91 27.59 18.39
CA ILE A 614 22.26 27.95 18.87
C ILE A 614 22.25 29.42 19.31
N GLY A 615 22.85 29.70 20.48
CA GLY A 615 22.85 31.02 21.13
C GLY A 615 21.59 31.34 21.94
N ALA A 616 20.69 30.37 22.12
CA ALA A 616 19.54 30.52 22.99
C ALA A 616 19.91 30.32 24.47
N VAL A 617 19.32 31.18 25.28
CA VAL A 617 19.64 31.36 26.69
C VAL A 617 18.73 30.51 27.57
N LEU A 618 19.25 29.97 28.68
CA LEU A 618 18.50 29.14 29.63
C LEU A 618 18.83 29.48 31.09
N ASP A 619 17.80 29.55 31.94
CA ASP A 619 17.99 29.79 33.37
C ASP A 619 18.36 28.50 34.11
N ILE A 620 19.35 28.58 35.00
CA ILE A 620 19.82 27.48 35.83
C ILE A 620 19.79 27.85 37.31
N LYS A 621 19.44 26.86 38.14
CA LYS A 621 19.53 26.91 39.61
C LYS A 621 20.34 25.73 40.15
N GLY A 622 21.38 25.99 40.93
CA GLY A 622 22.22 24.96 41.53
C GLY A 622 23.45 25.56 42.23
N PRO A 623 24.33 24.73 42.81
CA PRO A 623 24.26 23.27 42.91
C PRO A 623 23.27 22.77 43.98
N LEU A 624 22.54 21.68 43.69
CA LEU A 624 21.48 21.13 44.56
C LEU A 624 21.64 19.60 44.76
N GLY A 625 21.03 19.06 45.82
CA GLY A 625 21.02 17.62 46.12
C GLY A 625 21.60 17.28 47.49
N HIS A 626 21.27 16.09 47.99
CA HIS A 626 21.55 15.67 49.36
C HIS A 626 22.80 14.80 49.50
N ILE A 627 23.35 14.33 48.38
CA ILE A 627 24.49 13.42 48.35
C ILE A 627 25.62 14.10 47.59
N GLU A 628 26.82 14.05 48.14
CA GLU A 628 28.04 14.48 47.47
C GLU A 628 29.09 13.38 47.64
N TYR A 629 29.74 12.99 46.55
CA TYR A 629 30.82 12.03 46.57
C TYR A 629 32.16 12.77 46.62
N LYS A 630 32.92 12.58 47.70
CA LYS A 630 34.23 13.21 47.92
C LYS A 630 35.40 12.36 47.42
N GLY A 631 35.12 11.23 46.75
CA GLY A 631 36.13 10.31 46.25
C GLY A 631 36.53 9.21 47.24
N LYS A 632 37.17 8.15 46.73
CA LYS A 632 37.71 7.02 47.50
C LYS A 632 36.71 6.38 48.48
N GLY A 633 35.43 6.28 48.10
CA GLY A 633 34.38 5.71 48.93
C GLY A 633 33.77 6.67 49.97
N ASN A 634 34.22 7.92 50.05
CA ASN A 634 33.68 8.93 50.96
C ASN A 634 32.52 9.71 50.35
N PHE A 635 31.45 9.88 51.12
CA PHE A 635 30.25 10.62 50.76
C PHE A 635 29.85 11.59 51.86
N MET A 636 29.19 12.69 51.49
CA MET A 636 28.40 13.52 52.39
C MET A 636 26.93 13.29 52.04
N VAL A 637 26.15 12.72 52.97
CA VAL A 637 24.72 12.45 52.79
C VAL A 637 23.95 13.26 53.83
N ASN A 638 23.11 14.19 53.38
CA ASN A 638 22.42 15.16 54.23
C ASN A 638 23.39 15.90 55.19
N GLY A 639 24.56 16.30 54.66
CA GLY A 639 25.59 16.98 55.44
C GLY A 639 26.37 16.09 56.41
N LYS A 640 26.09 14.77 56.47
CA LYS A 640 26.80 13.83 57.34
C LYS A 640 27.77 12.96 56.54
N PRO A 641 29.02 12.77 57.02
CA PRO A 641 29.97 11.90 56.34
C PRO A 641 29.51 10.43 56.40
N LYS A 642 29.68 9.73 55.29
CA LYS A 642 29.40 8.30 55.11
C LYS A 642 30.51 7.67 54.28
N PHE A 643 30.84 6.41 54.55
CA PHE A 643 31.86 5.68 53.82
C PHE A 643 31.29 4.37 53.27
N ALA A 644 31.63 4.01 52.03
CA ALA A 644 31.25 2.76 51.41
C ALA A 644 32.43 2.13 50.64
N LYS A 645 32.72 0.85 50.91
CA LYS A 645 33.75 0.07 50.20
C LYS A 645 33.28 -0.47 48.85
N LYS A 646 31.96 -0.68 48.70
CA LYS A 646 31.32 -1.18 47.49
C LYS A 646 30.12 -0.29 47.16
N LEU A 647 29.93 0.00 45.89
CA LEU A 647 28.85 0.84 45.41
C LEU A 647 28.08 0.08 44.31
N ALA A 648 26.80 -0.16 44.54
CA ALA A 648 25.88 -0.64 43.51
C ALA A 648 25.12 0.56 42.95
N MET A 649 25.08 0.71 41.62
CA MET A 649 24.36 1.79 40.95
C MET A 649 23.35 1.18 39.97
N LEU A 650 22.10 1.62 40.08
CA LEU A 650 21.00 1.24 39.18
C LEU A 650 20.62 2.48 38.37
N ALA A 651 20.73 2.42 37.04
CA ALA A 651 20.30 3.49 36.14
C ALA A 651 19.15 3.05 35.24
N GLY A 652 18.30 4.02 34.88
CA GLY A 652 17.27 3.90 33.86
C GLY A 652 16.96 5.27 33.24
N GLY A 653 16.68 5.31 31.94
CA GLY A 653 16.40 6.54 31.20
C GLY A 653 17.58 7.53 31.20
N THR A 654 17.30 8.82 31.44
CA THR A 654 18.30 9.89 31.55
C THR A 654 19.12 9.85 32.84
N GLY A 655 18.84 8.91 33.75
CA GLY A 655 19.55 8.73 35.02
C GLY A 655 20.92 8.04 34.91
N ILE A 656 21.46 7.88 33.70
CA ILE A 656 22.79 7.28 33.47
C ILE A 656 23.93 8.26 33.76
N THR A 657 23.68 9.57 33.64
CA THR A 657 24.71 10.61 33.75
C THR A 657 25.41 10.67 35.12
N PRO A 658 24.71 10.51 36.26
CA PRO A 658 25.38 10.38 37.57
C PRO A 658 26.29 9.15 37.71
N ILE A 659 26.09 8.12 36.87
CA ILE A 659 26.99 6.95 36.80
C ILE A 659 28.25 7.31 36.00
N TYR A 660 28.10 8.05 34.90
CA TYR A 660 29.21 8.53 34.08
C TYR A 660 30.15 9.49 34.81
N GLN A 661 29.63 10.31 35.73
CA GLN A 661 30.47 11.20 36.56
C GLN A 661 31.42 10.45 37.52
N LYS A 662 31.27 9.13 37.69
CA LYS A 662 32.17 8.31 38.51
C LYS A 662 33.15 7.56 37.62
N PRO A 663 34.43 7.95 37.55
CA PRO A 663 35.43 7.17 36.83
C PRO A 663 35.58 5.79 37.51
N PRO A 664 35.42 4.66 36.78
CA PRO A 664 35.89 3.38 37.26
C PRO A 664 37.42 3.39 37.29
N ARG A 665 38.00 2.71 38.28
CA ARG A 665 39.44 2.44 38.32
C ARG A 665 39.87 1.83 36.98
N SER A 666 40.96 2.38 36.45
CA SER A 666 41.85 1.80 35.45
C SER A 666 41.78 0.27 35.36
N GLY A 667 41.52 -0.24 34.15
CA GLY A 667 41.87 -1.60 33.73
C GLY A 667 40.70 -2.52 33.43
N SER A 668 40.58 -2.90 32.14
CA SER A 668 39.85 -4.07 31.63
C SER A 668 38.32 -4.02 31.67
N LEU A 669 37.70 -3.95 30.49
CA LEU A 669 36.60 -4.84 30.08
C LEU A 669 36.45 -4.79 28.55
N ALA A 670 37.33 -5.54 27.88
CA ALA A 670 36.93 -6.29 26.70
C ALA A 670 36.09 -7.46 27.20
N GLY A 671 34.79 -7.48 26.88
CA GLY A 671 33.87 -8.52 27.33
C GLY A 671 32.42 -8.09 27.10
N ALA A 672 31.74 -8.78 26.20
CA ALA A 672 30.35 -8.56 25.83
C ALA A 672 29.45 -8.39 27.08
N ALA A 673 28.72 -7.28 27.15
CA ALA A 673 27.62 -7.15 28.09
C ALA A 673 26.43 -7.98 27.56
N GLU A 674 26.29 -9.21 28.06
CA GLU A 674 25.06 -10.00 27.93
C GLU A 674 23.88 -9.23 28.54
N LEU A 675 23.00 -8.71 27.70
CA LEU A 675 21.68 -8.21 28.10
C LEU A 675 20.77 -9.41 28.40
N LYS A 676 20.82 -9.92 29.64
CA LYS A 676 19.81 -10.87 30.12
C LYS A 676 18.49 -10.15 30.39
N LYS A 677 17.46 -10.45 29.57
CA LYS A 677 16.05 -10.19 29.92
C LYS A 677 15.69 -11.03 31.14
N LEU A 678 15.48 -10.39 32.29
CA LEU A 678 14.85 -11.04 33.44
C LEU A 678 13.31 -10.95 33.31
N PRO A 679 12.56 -12.00 33.71
CA PRO A 679 11.09 -11.99 33.70
C PRO A 679 10.53 -11.01 34.75
N PRO A 680 9.25 -10.61 34.64
CA PRO A 680 8.67 -9.57 35.48
C PRO A 680 8.63 -9.98 36.97
N PRO A 681 8.99 -9.08 37.91
CA PRO A 681 8.89 -9.38 39.33
C PRO A 681 7.43 -9.39 39.80
N ARG A 682 7.09 -10.41 40.60
CA ARG A 682 5.86 -10.49 41.40
C ARG A 682 5.88 -9.44 42.53
N ASN A 683 4.68 -8.88 42.80
CA ASN A 683 4.26 -8.04 43.92
C ASN A 683 5.27 -7.77 45.06
N PHE A 684 5.58 -6.50 45.27
CA PHE A 684 5.98 -5.95 46.57
C PHE A 684 5.17 -4.68 46.84
N ILE A 685 4.38 -4.70 47.91
CA ILE A 685 3.63 -3.57 48.47
C ILE A 685 4.52 -2.89 49.52
N GLY A 686 4.60 -1.57 49.52
CA GLY A 686 5.28 -0.79 50.56
C GLY A 686 4.84 0.68 50.53
N ASP A 687 4.14 1.09 51.59
CA ASP A 687 3.60 2.44 51.86
C ASP A 687 4.68 3.50 52.11
N ALA A 688 4.45 4.76 51.68
CA ALA A 688 4.91 5.95 52.41
C ALA A 688 4.25 7.27 51.91
N ARG A 689 3.91 8.12 52.89
CA ARG A 689 3.08 9.33 52.87
C ARG A 689 3.70 10.58 52.23
N ALA A 690 2.84 11.51 51.82
CA ALA A 690 3.14 12.88 51.40
C ALA A 690 3.46 13.83 52.58
N MET A 691 4.36 14.79 52.36
CA MET A 691 4.41 16.11 53.03
C MET A 691 4.98 17.16 52.05
N GLY A 692 4.33 18.31 51.97
CA GLY A 692 4.74 19.44 51.12
C GLY A 692 5.64 20.46 51.83
N ALA A 693 6.38 21.26 51.06
CA ALA A 693 6.90 22.56 51.45
C ALA A 693 7.43 23.36 50.23
N SER A 694 7.23 24.67 50.28
CA SER A 694 7.61 25.73 49.32
C SER A 694 9.11 26.04 49.27
N ALA A 695 9.63 26.53 48.13
CA ALA A 695 10.99 27.07 48.04
C ALA A 695 11.13 28.31 47.13
N SER A 696 11.90 29.29 47.63
CA SER A 696 12.25 30.60 47.07
C SER A 696 13.21 30.53 45.86
N ARG A 697 13.20 31.58 45.02
CA ARG A 697 13.91 31.70 43.73
C ARG A 697 15.32 32.31 43.91
N ASN A 698 16.34 31.57 43.46
CA ASN A 698 17.63 32.09 42.98
C ASN A 698 17.79 31.50 41.58
N THR A 699 17.86 32.35 40.55
CA THR A 699 17.96 31.98 39.13
C THR A 699 19.12 32.75 38.53
N GLN A 700 20.02 32.06 37.83
CA GLN A 700 21.06 32.66 36.97
C GLN A 700 20.78 32.27 35.52
N THR A 701 21.04 33.18 34.60
CA THR A 701 20.72 33.04 33.16
C THR A 701 22.00 32.72 32.38
N LEU A 702 22.03 31.63 31.61
CA LEU A 702 23.17 31.20 30.77
C LEU A 702 22.88 31.47 29.29
N ASN A 703 23.83 32.07 28.57
CA ASN A 703 23.70 32.36 27.13
C ASN A 703 23.98 31.16 26.21
#